data_AF-A0A922T2R6-F1
#
_entry.id   AF-A0A922T2R6-F1
#
_cell.length_a   1.000
_cell.length_b   1.000
_cell.length_c   1.000
_cell.angle_alpha   90.00
_cell.angle_beta   90.00
_cell.angle_gamma   90.00
#
_symmetry.space_group_name_H-M   'P 1'
#
loop_
_entity.id
_entity.type
_entity.pdbx_description
1 polymer ?
#
loop_
_entity_poly.entity_id
_entity_poly.type
_entity_poly.pdbx_seq_one_letter_code
_entity_poly.pdbx_strand_id
1 'polypeptide(L)'
;MSISPWSPVLKGTRPHTHKYTTSSSPEKLANRAFEMQEVLEESIGEVRWRPGRISGTLVGALVTHQEGDALEQAFGHWHERLDSDLLFRFSAFASILASASACGGDDSCYGPLKDDIVLTRNVRRMQPDAQNATTMPKGPLEWGQINFLHTTDTHGWLEGHIKEQNYGADWGDYVSFTKHMKQKARKLGVDLLLVDTGDLHDGAGLSDASTPNGNISNAVFENIDYDILTIGNHELYVTEIAYETFSNFSKVYGEKYLTSNVQIINPATGQFEYIGHHYRYFTTEQGLRIMAFGVLFDFAGNSNVSKVTKAADMIQQPWFQQAVNYTKSIDLFLITGHNPVRTAAATSTMGTVFKAIRSMRPDVPIQAFGGHTHIRDFTVYDNKATGLESGRYCETLGWLAMSGINSSTCKAPHNPKGVPNPTRSAVAPVSTGTVSANASLPMSTSKSTMRYARRYLDWNRNTFAYHAVGSQRYTDLDTSKGLSVSSQITSERAKLNLTDLYGCAPATYCQYCKPFMAEGNIFGLLQTALATVAVNETRKDTPRLIIINTGSVRFDLAQGPFTYDDSFIVSPFKDAFQFIPDVPYEQASKVLAILNAGPFQKKKRDISTADFGFSPILADRDTCIDPLLTHHYDGMTRRSKQGGRLIRRQSTAPNPGHITQDDFGTDGDDTVHSPIPNYSQPNDLQANASFPLDGSMPKTVDLVFLDFIASYIVNALNTPDVGGDFSLGQVSYYMDKSFTTNSYLPAYAKIAWQADVPNCPVGKGIGTS
;
A
#
# COMPACT_ATOMS: atom_id res chain seq x y z
N MET A 1 -45.34 42.42 28.88
CA MET A 1 -44.43 43.59 28.85
C MET A 1 -43.55 43.40 27.61
N SER A 2 -43.82 44.05 26.47
CA SER A 2 -43.67 45.50 26.14
C SER A 2 -42.22 45.84 25.77
N ILE A 3 -41.88 46.43 24.62
CA ILE A 3 -42.67 47.07 23.54
C ILE A 3 -41.92 46.93 22.18
N SER A 4 -42.62 47.08 21.05
CA SER A 4 -42.11 47.05 19.66
C SER A 4 -42.47 48.36 18.92
N PRO A 5 -42.32 48.54 17.58
CA PRO A 5 -41.43 47.96 16.55
C PRO A 5 -40.55 49.09 15.91
N TRP A 6 -40.14 49.00 14.63
CA TRP A 6 -40.45 49.99 13.55
C TRP A 6 -39.77 49.65 12.19
N SER A 7 -40.42 50.03 11.09
CA SER A 7 -40.04 49.96 9.66
C SER A 7 -41.09 50.81 8.90
N PRO A 8 -40.85 51.48 7.72
CA PRO A 8 -40.52 50.77 6.46
C PRO A 8 -39.79 51.55 5.31
N VAL A 9 -39.28 50.78 4.32
CA VAL A 9 -39.35 50.93 2.83
C VAL A 9 -39.52 52.32 2.17
N LEU A 10 -38.66 52.68 1.18
CA LEU A 10 -39.07 53.03 -0.22
C LEU A 10 -37.94 53.26 -1.27
N LYS A 11 -38.34 53.24 -2.54
CA LYS A 11 -37.61 53.20 -3.84
C LYS A 11 -36.91 54.52 -4.26
N GLY A 12 -35.95 54.49 -5.21
CA GLY A 12 -35.67 55.67 -6.08
C GLY A 12 -34.41 55.71 -6.98
N THR A 13 -34.57 55.40 -8.28
CA THR A 13 -33.94 56.02 -9.49
C THR A 13 -32.46 56.47 -9.60
N ARG A 14 -31.80 55.97 -10.67
CA ARG A 14 -30.67 56.54 -11.47
C ARG A 14 -31.03 57.91 -12.11
N PRO A 15 -30.11 58.80 -12.63
CA PRO A 15 -29.24 58.47 -13.79
C PRO A 15 -27.96 59.31 -14.16
N HIS A 16 -27.23 58.83 -15.19
CA HIS A 16 -26.42 59.57 -16.20
C HIS A 16 -25.19 60.45 -15.79
N THR A 17 -24.10 60.65 -16.57
CA THR A 17 -23.37 59.90 -17.65
C THR A 17 -22.01 60.57 -17.94
N HIS A 18 -21.02 59.80 -18.46
CA HIS A 18 -19.98 60.11 -19.51
C HIS A 18 -18.84 59.06 -19.35
N LYS A 19 -18.27 58.32 -20.32
CA LYS A 19 -17.91 58.44 -21.78
C LYS A 19 -16.77 59.44 -22.04
N TYR A 20 -15.63 59.10 -22.66
CA TYR A 20 -15.16 57.88 -23.39
C TYR A 20 -13.71 57.49 -22.90
N THR A 21 -12.72 56.81 -23.55
CA THR A 21 -12.47 56.40 -24.96
C THR A 21 -11.43 55.25 -25.10
N THR A 22 -11.87 54.09 -25.61
CA THR A 22 -11.20 53.08 -26.50
C THR A 22 -9.68 52.72 -26.44
N SER A 23 -9.40 51.41 -26.30
CA SER A 23 -8.62 50.61 -27.28
C SER A 23 -8.98 49.11 -27.23
N SER A 24 -8.88 48.41 -28.36
CA SER A 24 -9.27 47.00 -28.65
C SER A 24 -7.99 46.12 -28.83
N SER A 25 -7.93 44.77 -28.88
CA SER A 25 -8.81 43.57 -28.73
C SER A 25 -7.95 42.30 -29.06
N PRO A 26 -8.47 41.05 -29.21
CA PRO A 26 -9.25 40.23 -28.28
C PRO A 26 -8.75 38.76 -28.15
N GLU A 27 -8.97 38.09 -27.00
CA GLU A 27 -9.00 36.62 -26.93
C GLU A 27 -10.25 36.11 -26.18
N LYS A 28 -11.27 35.68 -26.93
CA LYS A 28 -12.41 34.86 -26.47
C LYS A 28 -12.97 34.02 -27.64
N LEU A 29 -12.28 32.94 -28.00
CA LEU A 29 -12.69 32.01 -29.06
C LEU A 29 -12.44 30.54 -28.68
N ALA A 30 -12.98 30.12 -27.53
CA ALA A 30 -12.89 28.74 -27.05
C ALA A 30 -14.15 28.33 -26.28
N ASN A 31 -15.34 28.48 -26.89
CA ASN A 31 -16.59 27.97 -26.32
C ASN A 31 -17.69 27.75 -27.40
N ARG A 32 -17.44 26.83 -28.34
CA ARG A 32 -18.44 26.32 -29.31
C ARG A 32 -17.98 25.07 -30.08
N ALA A 33 -17.76 23.98 -29.36
CA ALA A 33 -17.69 22.61 -29.90
C ALA A 33 -18.12 21.63 -28.80
N PHE A 34 -18.55 20.42 -29.18
CA PHE A 34 -18.98 19.35 -28.28
C PHE A 34 -20.24 19.60 -27.42
N GLU A 35 -21.34 19.99 -28.07
CA GLU A 35 -22.68 19.55 -27.63
C GLU A 35 -23.64 19.54 -28.83
N MET A 36 -23.80 18.36 -29.47
CA MET A 36 -24.89 17.92 -30.36
C MET A 36 -24.43 16.74 -31.26
N GLN A 37 -24.43 15.52 -30.70
CA GLN A 37 -24.95 14.35 -31.42
C GLN A 37 -25.41 13.29 -30.40
N GLU A 38 -26.61 13.51 -29.88
CA GLU A 38 -27.31 12.61 -28.96
C GLU A 38 -27.88 11.36 -29.66
N VAL A 39 -28.17 10.35 -28.82
CA VAL A 39 -29.29 9.38 -28.92
C VAL A 39 -29.57 8.77 -30.30
N LEU A 40 -29.20 7.50 -30.49
CA LEU A 40 -29.93 6.59 -31.40
C LEU A 40 -29.65 5.09 -31.15
N GLU A 41 -29.87 4.56 -29.94
CA GLU A 41 -29.83 3.10 -29.72
C GLU A 41 -30.80 2.58 -28.63
N GLU A 42 -32.11 2.84 -28.78
CA GLU A 42 -33.14 2.03 -28.12
C GLU A 42 -34.45 1.95 -28.95
N SER A 43 -35.18 0.85 -28.82
CA SER A 43 -36.55 0.59 -29.35
C SER A 43 -36.80 0.38 -30.87
N ILE A 44 -36.41 -0.78 -31.42
CA ILE A 44 -37.24 -1.73 -32.23
C ILE A 44 -36.59 -3.12 -31.99
N GLY A 45 -37.23 -4.28 -31.80
CA GLY A 45 -38.62 -4.75 -31.95
C GLY A 45 -38.55 -6.21 -32.50
N GLU A 46 -39.38 -7.14 -32.02
CA GLU A 46 -39.15 -8.58 -32.24
C GLU A 46 -39.22 -9.07 -33.70
N VAL A 47 -38.25 -9.89 -34.13
CA VAL A 47 -38.47 -10.96 -35.13
C VAL A 47 -37.70 -12.23 -34.73
N ARG A 48 -38.40 -13.35 -34.51
CA ARG A 48 -37.80 -14.69 -34.40
C ARG A 48 -37.40 -15.23 -35.78
N TRP A 49 -36.22 -15.81 -35.94
CA TRP A 49 -36.01 -16.99 -36.80
C TRP A 49 -34.75 -17.82 -36.42
N ARG A 50 -34.93 -19.14 -36.37
CA ARG A 50 -33.95 -20.23 -36.48
C ARG A 50 -34.70 -21.44 -37.08
N PRO A 51 -34.05 -22.47 -37.66
CA PRO A 51 -32.61 -22.65 -37.95
C PRO A 51 -32.32 -22.92 -39.45
N GLY A 52 -31.04 -23.02 -39.81
CA GLY A 52 -30.59 -23.59 -41.09
C GLY A 52 -29.33 -24.45 -40.93
N ARG A 53 -29.28 -25.63 -41.58
CA ARG A 53 -28.14 -26.58 -41.59
C ARG A 53 -27.62 -26.80 -43.01
N ILE A 54 -26.37 -26.43 -43.29
CA ILE A 54 -25.48 -26.97 -44.35
C ILE A 54 -24.04 -26.79 -43.78
N SER A 55 -23.09 -27.73 -43.64
CA SER A 55 -22.72 -29.03 -44.24
C SER A 55 -21.64 -28.93 -45.34
N GLY A 56 -20.52 -29.67 -45.21
CA GLY A 56 -19.36 -29.60 -46.11
C GLY A 56 -18.25 -28.66 -45.58
N THR A 57 -17.01 -29.02 -45.23
CA THR A 57 -16.17 -30.25 -45.29
C THR A 57 -15.02 -30.23 -46.32
N LEU A 58 -13.85 -29.77 -45.83
CA LEU A 58 -12.48 -30.29 -46.08
C LEU A 58 -11.68 -29.88 -47.35
N VAL A 59 -10.34 -29.82 -47.17
CA VAL A 59 -9.22 -29.76 -48.14
C VAL A 59 -9.08 -28.45 -48.96
N GLY A 60 -7.90 -27.84 -49.17
CA GLY A 60 -6.57 -28.03 -48.54
C GLY A 60 -5.40 -28.28 -49.51
N ALA A 61 -4.64 -27.25 -49.89
CA ALA A 61 -3.33 -27.37 -50.55
C ALA A 61 -2.46 -26.11 -50.37
N LEU A 62 -1.13 -26.28 -50.33
CA LEU A 62 -0.11 -25.22 -50.51
C LEU A 62 0.42 -25.28 -51.96
N VAL A 63 1.05 -24.19 -52.43
CA VAL A 63 2.45 -24.16 -52.96
C VAL A 63 2.86 -22.69 -53.26
N THR A 64 4.16 -22.47 -53.48
CA THR A 64 4.93 -21.20 -53.35
C THR A 64 5.25 -20.48 -54.67
N HIS A 65 6.07 -19.42 -54.58
CA HIS A 65 6.72 -18.59 -55.63
C HIS A 65 5.93 -17.35 -56.12
N GLN A 66 6.54 -16.22 -56.53
CA GLN A 66 7.99 -15.93 -56.70
C GLN A 66 8.34 -14.42 -56.48
N GLU A 67 9.64 -14.10 -56.65
CA GLU A 67 10.37 -12.84 -56.98
C GLU A 67 9.56 -11.60 -57.48
N GLY A 68 10.11 -10.37 -57.49
CA GLY A 68 11.46 -9.86 -57.18
C GLY A 68 11.65 -8.44 -57.75
N ASP A 69 12.76 -7.76 -57.44
CA ASP A 69 12.98 -6.34 -57.78
C ASP A 69 13.24 -6.04 -59.26
N ALA A 70 12.69 -4.92 -59.77
CA ALA A 70 13.40 -3.91 -60.59
C ALA A 70 12.46 -2.82 -61.14
N LEU A 71 12.90 -1.55 -61.13
CA LEU A 71 12.79 -0.61 -62.27
C LEU A 71 13.65 0.64 -62.03
N GLU A 72 14.21 1.21 -63.11
CA GLU A 72 15.31 2.18 -63.07
C GLU A 72 14.97 3.57 -63.66
N GLN A 73 15.73 4.57 -63.18
CA GLN A 73 16.20 5.81 -63.85
C GLN A 73 15.24 6.71 -64.67
N ALA A 74 15.30 8.03 -64.37
CA ALA A 74 15.21 9.11 -65.36
C ALA A 74 15.75 10.46 -64.82
N PHE A 75 16.95 10.90 -65.29
CA PHE A 75 17.53 12.27 -65.31
C PHE A 75 17.47 13.19 -64.05
N GLY A 76 18.50 13.95 -63.67
CA GLY A 76 19.88 14.12 -64.18
C GLY A 76 20.55 15.42 -63.66
N HIS A 77 21.73 15.76 -64.19
CA HIS A 77 22.47 17.07 -64.17
C HIS A 77 23.57 17.40 -63.10
N TRP A 78 24.83 17.39 -63.59
CA TRP A 78 25.99 18.30 -63.37
C TRP A 78 26.78 18.44 -62.03
N HIS A 79 28.08 18.07 -62.11
CA HIS A 79 29.31 18.74 -61.58
C HIS A 79 29.55 18.93 -60.05
N GLU A 80 30.79 18.92 -59.51
CA GLU A 80 32.12 18.38 -59.93
C GLU A 80 33.14 18.46 -58.75
N ARG A 81 34.39 17.95 -58.95
CA ARG A 81 35.61 17.98 -58.08
C ARG A 81 35.72 16.83 -57.04
N LEU A 82 36.71 15.91 -57.07
CA LEU A 82 38.20 15.99 -56.94
C LEU A 82 38.64 16.22 -55.47
N ASP A 83 39.53 15.45 -54.81
CA ASP A 83 40.47 14.32 -55.12
C ASP A 83 40.52 13.31 -53.91
N SER A 84 40.91 12.02 -53.95
CA SER A 84 42.18 11.30 -54.30
C SER A 84 43.41 11.62 -53.39
N ASP A 85 44.24 10.73 -52.80
CA ASP A 85 44.16 9.32 -52.28
C ASP A 85 45.12 9.18 -51.01
N LEU A 86 46.14 8.32 -50.73
CA LEU A 86 46.88 7.20 -51.35
C LEU A 86 47.86 6.43 -50.36
N LEU A 87 47.71 5.10 -50.13
CA LEU A 87 48.75 4.09 -49.68
C LEU A 87 49.49 4.23 -48.28
N PHE A 88 50.33 3.30 -47.73
CA PHE A 88 50.27 1.81 -47.48
C PHE A 88 51.47 1.24 -46.62
N ARG A 89 51.24 0.25 -45.72
CA ARG A 89 52.14 -0.87 -45.20
C ARG A 89 53.28 -0.75 -44.14
N PHE A 90 53.57 -1.94 -43.53
CA PHE A 90 54.78 -2.45 -42.78
C PHE A 90 55.02 -1.96 -41.32
N SER A 91 55.83 -2.57 -40.41
CA SER A 91 56.17 -3.97 -39.98
C SER A 91 57.34 -3.91 -38.94
N ALA A 92 57.68 -4.84 -38.01
CA ALA A 92 57.11 -6.09 -37.43
C ALA A 92 57.95 -6.50 -36.15
N PHE A 93 58.01 -7.80 -35.75
CA PHE A 93 58.70 -8.43 -34.57
C PHE A 93 58.01 -8.21 -33.19
N ALA A 94 57.86 -9.16 -32.23
CA ALA A 94 58.55 -10.42 -31.80
C ALA A 94 59.78 -10.19 -30.88
N SER A 95 60.06 -10.95 -29.80
CA SER A 95 59.38 -12.09 -29.11
C SER A 95 60.16 -12.47 -27.82
N ILE A 96 59.59 -13.20 -26.84
CA ILE A 96 60.33 -14.14 -25.93
C ILE A 96 59.39 -15.08 -25.12
N LEU A 97 59.85 -16.32 -24.89
CA LEU A 97 59.36 -17.39 -23.98
C LEU A 97 60.58 -17.84 -23.13
N ALA A 98 60.53 -18.64 -22.05
CA ALA A 98 59.51 -19.47 -21.38
C ALA A 98 59.61 -19.24 -19.83
N SER A 99 59.17 -20.06 -18.86
CA SER A 99 58.82 -21.50 -18.71
C SER A 99 57.85 -21.67 -17.52
N ALA A 100 56.81 -22.52 -17.47
CA ALA A 100 56.60 -23.91 -17.89
C ALA A 100 56.98 -24.99 -16.82
N SER A 101 55.98 -25.50 -16.09
CA SER A 101 55.84 -26.83 -15.47
C SER A 101 54.43 -26.90 -14.82
N ALA A 102 53.46 -27.68 -15.32
CA ALA A 102 53.27 -29.14 -15.25
C ALA A 102 52.54 -29.58 -13.95
N CYS A 103 51.53 -30.46 -13.93
CA CYS A 103 50.83 -31.27 -14.96
C CYS A 103 49.32 -30.89 -15.00
N GLY A 104 48.45 -31.21 -15.98
CA GLY A 104 48.37 -32.38 -16.87
C GLY A 104 47.60 -33.52 -16.19
N GLY A 105 46.50 -34.09 -16.70
CA GLY A 105 45.74 -33.84 -17.94
C GLY A 105 44.79 -35.04 -18.20
N ASP A 106 43.75 -35.04 -19.04
CA ASP A 106 43.01 -34.05 -19.87
C ASP A 106 41.58 -34.65 -20.08
N ASP A 107 40.57 -34.13 -20.79
CA ASP A 107 40.37 -33.02 -21.75
C ASP A 107 38.93 -32.47 -21.61
N SER A 108 38.64 -31.29 -22.17
CA SER A 108 37.33 -31.01 -22.76
C SER A 108 37.43 -29.95 -23.88
N CYS A 109 37.35 -30.39 -25.13
CA CYS A 109 37.40 -29.52 -26.32
C CYS A 109 36.18 -28.58 -26.50
N TYR A 110 36.03 -27.54 -25.68
CA TYR A 110 35.27 -26.32 -26.00
C TYR A 110 35.97 -25.06 -25.48
N GLY A 111 36.27 -24.12 -26.37
CA GLY A 111 36.82 -22.81 -26.02
C GLY A 111 35.80 -21.88 -25.35
N PRO A 112 36.23 -20.73 -24.80
CA PRO A 112 35.32 -19.77 -24.21
C PRO A 112 34.36 -19.22 -25.27
N LEU A 113 33.06 -19.44 -25.05
CA LEU A 113 32.00 -18.84 -25.85
C LEU A 113 31.97 -17.33 -25.58
N LYS A 114 32.74 -16.58 -26.37
CA LYS A 114 32.35 -15.22 -26.73
C LYS A 114 31.03 -15.29 -27.50
N ASP A 115 30.33 -14.16 -27.50
CA ASP A 115 29.05 -13.97 -28.18
C ASP A 115 27.87 -14.72 -27.51
N ASP A 116 27.81 -14.64 -26.17
CA ASP A 116 26.53 -14.60 -25.45
C ASP A 116 25.71 -13.42 -25.98
N ILE A 117 24.86 -13.65 -26.98
CA ILE A 117 23.95 -12.65 -27.52
C ILE A 117 22.85 -12.41 -26.47
N VAL A 118 23.12 -11.47 -25.55
CA VAL A 118 22.13 -10.98 -24.58
C VAL A 118 21.05 -10.21 -25.34
N LEU A 119 20.04 -10.95 -25.81
CA LEU A 119 18.79 -10.38 -26.31
C LEU A 119 18.01 -9.77 -25.15
N THR A 120 18.35 -8.54 -24.78
CA THR A 120 17.65 -7.72 -23.78
C THR A 120 16.24 -7.41 -24.27
N ARG A 121 15.33 -8.38 -24.07
CA ARG A 121 13.97 -8.33 -24.58
C ARG A 121 13.14 -7.36 -23.74
N ASN A 122 13.21 -6.08 -24.09
CA ASN A 122 12.42 -5.00 -23.49
C ASN A 122 10.91 -5.25 -23.62
N VAL A 123 10.33 -5.94 -22.64
CA VAL A 123 8.88 -6.04 -22.40
C VAL A 123 8.64 -5.59 -20.95
N ARG A 124 8.87 -4.30 -20.70
CA ARG A 124 8.58 -3.64 -19.43
C ARG A 124 7.06 -3.50 -19.27
N ARG A 125 6.48 -4.26 -18.33
CA ARG A 125 5.06 -4.29 -17.91
C ARG A 125 5.07 -4.73 -16.44
N MET A 126 4.28 -4.11 -15.57
CA MET A 126 4.78 -3.33 -14.42
C MET A 126 5.49 -2.03 -14.85
N GLN A 127 5.64 -1.08 -13.92
CA GLN A 127 6.28 0.22 -14.21
C GLN A 127 7.71 0.05 -14.74
N PRO A 128 8.17 0.91 -15.66
CA PRO A 128 9.34 0.61 -16.49
C PRO A 128 10.67 0.59 -15.74
N ASP A 129 10.72 1.18 -14.55
CA ASP A 129 11.86 1.25 -13.64
C ASP A 129 11.82 0.21 -12.52
N ALA A 130 10.71 -0.52 -12.35
CA ALA A 130 10.53 -1.48 -11.27
C ALA A 130 11.40 -2.75 -11.40
N GLN A 131 11.84 -3.29 -10.26
CA GLN A 131 12.64 -4.51 -10.21
C GLN A 131 11.77 -5.78 -10.34
N ASN A 132 12.24 -6.74 -11.16
CA ASN A 132 11.61 -8.06 -11.25
C ASN A 132 11.87 -8.88 -9.98
N ALA A 133 10.81 -9.42 -9.37
CA ALA A 133 10.93 -10.39 -8.29
C ALA A 133 11.69 -11.66 -8.75
N THR A 134 12.57 -12.17 -7.89
CA THR A 134 13.43 -13.34 -8.16
C THR A 134 12.90 -14.65 -7.54
N THR A 135 11.94 -14.52 -6.63
CA THR A 135 11.19 -15.56 -5.91
C THR A 135 10.00 -16.10 -6.72
N MET A 136 9.38 -17.18 -6.22
CA MET A 136 8.13 -17.78 -6.74
C MET A 136 7.29 -18.32 -5.57
N PRO A 137 5.95 -18.41 -5.72
CA PRO A 137 5.07 -19.14 -4.80
C PRO A 137 5.50 -20.58 -4.52
N LYS A 138 5.31 -21.01 -3.26
CA LYS A 138 5.66 -22.35 -2.77
C LYS A 138 4.67 -23.45 -3.17
N GLY A 139 3.46 -23.08 -3.62
CA GLY A 139 2.46 -24.04 -4.10
C GLY A 139 1.14 -23.36 -4.49
N PRO A 140 0.19 -24.10 -5.10
CA PRO A 140 -1.11 -23.57 -5.48
C PRO A 140 -2.00 -23.29 -4.26
N LEU A 141 -2.78 -22.20 -4.32
CA LEU A 141 -3.80 -21.86 -3.31
C LEU A 141 -4.84 -22.98 -3.17
N GLU A 142 -5.28 -23.22 -1.94
CA GLU A 142 -6.51 -23.93 -1.63
C GLU A 142 -7.74 -23.11 -2.03
N TRP A 143 -8.75 -23.74 -2.64
CA TRP A 143 -10.03 -23.14 -3.00
C TRP A 143 -11.17 -23.80 -2.24
N GLY A 144 -12.07 -22.98 -1.70
CA GLY A 144 -13.27 -23.41 -0.98
C GLY A 144 -14.57 -23.02 -1.68
N GLN A 145 -15.66 -23.22 -0.95
CA GLN A 145 -17.04 -22.86 -1.33
C GLN A 145 -17.18 -21.36 -1.62
N ILE A 146 -16.53 -20.55 -0.78
CA ILE A 146 -16.35 -19.10 -0.95
C ILE A 146 -14.90 -18.75 -0.66
N ASN A 147 -14.39 -17.80 -1.44
CA ASN A 147 -12.99 -17.39 -1.43
C ASN A 147 -12.93 -15.85 -1.39
N PHE A 148 -11.81 -15.32 -0.91
CA PHE A 148 -11.60 -13.88 -0.75
C PHE A 148 -10.21 -13.47 -1.23
N LEU A 149 -10.15 -12.33 -1.90
CA LEU A 149 -8.95 -11.51 -2.04
C LEU A 149 -9.12 -10.27 -1.17
N HIS A 150 -8.12 -9.94 -0.36
CA HIS A 150 -8.18 -8.86 0.62
C HIS A 150 -6.97 -7.92 0.50
N THR A 151 -7.25 -6.62 0.35
CA THR A 151 -6.27 -5.53 0.40
C THR A 151 -6.57 -4.60 1.58
N THR A 152 -5.55 -3.93 2.09
CA THR A 152 -5.66 -3.00 3.22
C THR A 152 -4.43 -2.11 3.27
N ASP A 153 -4.55 -0.93 3.91
CA ASP A 153 -3.41 -0.07 4.26
C ASP A 153 -2.54 0.22 3.02
N THR A 154 -3.15 0.52 1.88
CA THR A 154 -2.47 0.59 0.58
C THR A 154 -1.68 1.88 0.37
N HIS A 155 -2.06 2.97 1.05
CA HIS A 155 -1.37 4.27 1.11
C HIS A 155 -0.79 4.76 -0.24
N GLY A 156 -1.54 4.61 -1.34
CA GLY A 156 -1.18 5.16 -2.65
C GLY A 156 -0.17 4.36 -3.48
N TRP A 157 0.35 3.21 -3.00
CA TRP A 157 1.39 2.39 -3.65
C TRP A 157 0.92 1.62 -4.91
N LEU A 158 -0.04 2.18 -5.64
CA LEU A 158 -0.69 1.58 -6.81
C LEU A 158 0.27 1.41 -8.02
N GLU A 159 1.45 2.01 -7.97
CA GLU A 159 2.52 1.84 -8.96
C GLU A 159 3.48 0.66 -8.67
N GLY A 160 3.40 0.05 -7.48
CA GLY A 160 4.28 -1.03 -7.03
C GLY A 160 5.64 -0.53 -6.53
N HIS A 161 6.34 -1.35 -5.74
CA HIS A 161 7.64 -0.97 -5.17
C HIS A 161 8.73 -0.96 -6.26
N ILE A 162 9.07 0.23 -6.75
CA ILE A 162 10.02 0.41 -7.85
C ILE A 162 11.41 -0.13 -7.50
N LYS A 163 11.87 0.07 -6.26
CA LYS A 163 13.27 -0.15 -5.83
C LYS A 163 13.48 -1.42 -5.03
N GLU A 164 12.47 -2.28 -4.90
CA GLU A 164 12.56 -3.51 -4.10
C GLU A 164 12.25 -4.78 -4.88
N GLN A 165 13.10 -5.80 -4.66
CA GLN A 165 13.11 -7.03 -5.43
C GLN A 165 12.06 -8.09 -4.99
N ASN A 166 10.86 -7.65 -4.57
CA ASN A 166 9.73 -8.56 -4.31
C ASN A 166 8.32 -7.99 -4.53
N TYR A 167 8.12 -6.67 -4.65
CA TYR A 167 6.78 -6.04 -4.58
C TYR A 167 6.46 -5.09 -5.77
N GLY A 168 7.17 -5.23 -6.89
CA GLY A 168 7.09 -4.31 -8.04
C GLY A 168 5.89 -4.46 -8.99
N ALA A 169 4.80 -5.18 -8.66
CA ALA A 169 3.62 -5.20 -9.54
C ALA A 169 2.77 -3.92 -9.40
N ASP A 170 2.27 -3.38 -10.51
CA ASP A 170 1.39 -2.21 -10.47
C ASP A 170 -0.10 -2.60 -10.44
N TRP A 171 -0.98 -1.63 -10.21
CA TRP A 171 -2.42 -1.87 -10.11
C TRP A 171 -3.04 -2.42 -11.41
N GLY A 172 -2.42 -2.19 -12.56
CA GLY A 172 -2.81 -2.79 -13.83
C GLY A 172 -2.52 -4.29 -13.90
N ASP A 173 -1.50 -4.76 -13.19
CA ASP A 173 -1.26 -6.19 -12.96
C ASP A 173 -2.32 -6.77 -12.02
N TYR A 174 -2.70 -6.06 -10.96
CA TYR A 174 -3.76 -6.49 -10.05
C TYR A 174 -5.15 -6.52 -10.72
N VAL A 175 -5.47 -5.54 -11.58
CA VAL A 175 -6.65 -5.52 -12.46
C VAL A 175 -6.67 -6.73 -13.41
N SER A 176 -5.50 -7.16 -13.89
CA SER A 176 -5.38 -8.36 -14.72
C SER A 176 -5.55 -9.63 -13.90
N PHE A 177 -4.89 -9.71 -12.73
CA PHE A 177 -4.95 -10.83 -11.79
C PHE A 177 -6.37 -11.12 -11.31
N THR A 178 -7.07 -10.11 -10.77
CA THR A 178 -8.44 -10.23 -10.25
C THR A 178 -9.43 -10.70 -11.31
N LYS A 179 -9.30 -10.21 -12.55
CA LYS A 179 -10.10 -10.66 -13.71
C LYS A 179 -9.92 -12.16 -13.98
N HIS A 180 -8.68 -12.66 -14.00
CA HIS A 180 -8.41 -14.09 -14.17
C HIS A 180 -8.90 -14.93 -12.98
N MET A 181 -8.72 -14.43 -11.74
CA MET A 181 -9.16 -15.11 -10.52
C MET A 181 -10.69 -15.22 -10.43
N LYS A 182 -11.45 -14.16 -10.78
CA LYS A 182 -12.92 -14.22 -10.91
C LYS A 182 -13.34 -15.21 -12.01
N GLN A 183 -12.64 -15.27 -13.15
CA GLN A 183 -12.90 -16.30 -14.17
C GLN A 183 -12.60 -17.72 -13.68
N LYS A 184 -11.56 -17.91 -12.86
CA LYS A 184 -11.18 -19.19 -12.26
C LYS A 184 -12.22 -19.66 -11.25
N ALA A 185 -12.71 -18.76 -10.38
CA ALA A 185 -13.83 -19.02 -9.46
C ALA A 185 -15.08 -19.51 -10.21
N ARG A 186 -15.48 -18.80 -11.26
CA ARG A 186 -16.62 -19.16 -12.13
C ARG A 186 -16.45 -20.52 -12.81
N LYS A 187 -15.25 -20.84 -13.30
CA LYS A 187 -14.93 -22.16 -13.90
C LYS A 187 -14.97 -23.30 -12.87
N LEU A 188 -14.68 -23.02 -11.60
CA LEU A 188 -14.75 -23.98 -10.49
C LEU A 188 -16.18 -24.06 -9.88
N GLY A 189 -17.07 -23.14 -10.21
CA GLY A 189 -18.43 -23.06 -9.66
C GLY A 189 -18.48 -22.58 -8.21
N VAL A 190 -17.52 -21.75 -7.79
CA VAL A 190 -17.39 -21.25 -6.40
C VAL A 190 -17.42 -19.72 -6.35
N ASP A 191 -17.76 -19.16 -5.20
CA ASP A 191 -17.72 -17.72 -5.00
C ASP A 191 -16.30 -17.20 -4.80
N LEU A 192 -16.02 -16.00 -5.31
CA LEU A 192 -14.83 -15.21 -5.00
C LEU A 192 -15.24 -13.75 -4.80
N LEU A 193 -14.98 -13.20 -3.62
CA LEU A 193 -15.22 -11.80 -3.28
C LEU A 193 -13.89 -11.04 -3.13
N LEU A 194 -13.90 -9.75 -3.44
CA LEU A 194 -12.80 -8.82 -3.22
C LEU A 194 -13.20 -7.88 -2.08
N VAL A 195 -12.30 -7.73 -1.10
CA VAL A 195 -12.49 -6.89 0.08
C VAL A 195 -11.34 -5.90 0.17
N ASP A 196 -11.65 -4.63 0.45
CA ASP A 196 -10.65 -3.64 0.88
C ASP A 196 -10.98 -3.09 2.27
N THR A 197 -9.97 -2.70 3.05
CA THR A 197 -10.13 -2.13 4.39
C THR A 197 -9.47 -0.77 4.63
N GLY A 198 -9.40 0.06 3.59
CA GLY A 198 -9.17 1.51 3.69
C GLY A 198 -7.70 1.90 3.85
N ASP A 199 -7.48 3.21 4.10
CA ASP A 199 -6.18 3.88 4.10
C ASP A 199 -5.48 3.80 2.72
N LEU A 200 -5.86 4.75 1.85
CA LEU A 200 -5.57 4.75 0.41
C LEU A 200 -4.56 5.83 -0.03
N HIS A 201 -4.08 6.66 0.89
CA HIS A 201 -3.10 7.74 0.66
C HIS A 201 -2.21 7.96 1.91
N ASP A 202 -1.30 8.95 1.89
CA ASP A 202 -0.29 9.25 2.92
C ASP A 202 0.78 8.14 3.07
N GLY A 203 1.51 7.92 1.97
CA GLY A 203 2.63 6.99 1.85
C GLY A 203 3.25 6.85 0.46
N ALA A 204 2.78 7.58 -0.57
CA ALA A 204 3.31 7.48 -1.94
C ALA A 204 2.99 8.74 -2.78
N GLY A 205 3.87 9.10 -3.73
CA GLY A 205 3.70 10.32 -4.52
C GLY A 205 2.46 10.32 -5.41
N LEU A 206 2.04 9.15 -5.91
CA LEU A 206 0.86 9.01 -6.78
C LEU A 206 -0.46 9.43 -6.11
N SER A 207 -0.55 9.33 -4.78
CA SER A 207 -1.66 9.90 -4.00
C SER A 207 -1.33 11.30 -3.49
N ASP A 208 -0.11 11.54 -3.00
CA ASP A 208 0.17 12.64 -2.06
C ASP A 208 0.76 13.92 -2.70
N ALA A 209 1.19 13.82 -3.97
CA ALA A 209 1.51 14.96 -4.83
C ALA A 209 0.27 15.59 -5.48
N SER A 210 -0.91 14.97 -5.33
CA SER A 210 -2.19 15.55 -5.76
C SER A 210 -2.80 16.45 -4.67
N THR A 211 -3.90 17.17 -4.97
CA THR A 211 -4.61 18.02 -3.99
C THR A 211 -6.11 18.02 -4.29
N PRO A 212 -6.97 17.52 -3.38
CA PRO A 212 -6.63 16.79 -2.15
C PRO A 212 -5.79 15.53 -2.42
N ASN A 213 -5.09 15.00 -1.41
CA ASN A 213 -4.41 13.70 -1.53
C ASN A 213 -5.45 12.65 -1.97
N GLY A 214 -5.05 11.70 -2.80
CA GLY A 214 -5.95 10.68 -3.35
C GLY A 214 -6.63 11.04 -4.69
N ASN A 215 -6.73 12.33 -5.06
CA ASN A 215 -7.50 12.79 -6.23
C ASN A 215 -7.05 12.18 -7.58
N ILE A 216 -5.82 11.67 -7.68
CA ILE A 216 -5.31 10.96 -8.88
C ILE A 216 -5.25 9.44 -8.66
N SER A 217 -4.81 8.96 -7.49
CA SER A 217 -4.72 7.53 -7.18
C SER A 217 -6.09 6.86 -7.06
N ASN A 218 -7.14 7.54 -6.58
CA ASN A 218 -8.49 6.99 -6.47
C ASN A 218 -9.02 6.55 -7.85
N ALA A 219 -8.83 7.37 -8.89
CA ALA A 219 -9.18 7.03 -10.29
C ALA A 219 -8.31 5.91 -10.91
N VAL A 220 -7.22 5.51 -10.26
CA VAL A 220 -6.46 4.28 -10.55
C VAL A 220 -7.04 3.10 -9.75
N PHE A 221 -7.30 3.29 -8.45
CA PHE A 221 -7.88 2.30 -7.54
C PHE A 221 -9.21 1.74 -8.06
N GLU A 222 -10.12 2.64 -8.48
CA GLU A 222 -11.47 2.39 -9.00
C GLU A 222 -11.57 1.40 -10.17
N ASN A 223 -10.44 1.03 -10.79
CA ASN A 223 -10.39 0.01 -11.83
C ASN A 223 -10.62 -1.42 -11.30
N ILE A 224 -10.73 -1.62 -9.99
CA ILE A 224 -11.09 -2.89 -9.34
C ILE A 224 -12.56 -2.87 -8.88
N ASP A 225 -13.33 -3.81 -9.40
CA ASP A 225 -14.71 -4.10 -8.96
C ASP A 225 -14.69 -4.91 -7.65
N TYR A 226 -14.33 -4.24 -6.54
CA TYR A 226 -14.46 -4.77 -5.18
C TYR A 226 -15.90 -5.19 -4.88
N ASP A 227 -16.10 -6.15 -3.98
CA ASP A 227 -17.43 -6.58 -3.54
C ASP A 227 -17.84 -5.88 -2.23
N ILE A 228 -16.89 -5.59 -1.35
CA ILE A 228 -17.05 -4.81 -0.11
C ILE A 228 -15.80 -3.96 0.10
N LEU A 229 -15.96 -2.74 0.61
CA LEU A 229 -14.85 -1.92 1.10
C LEU A 229 -15.32 -0.94 2.18
N THR A 230 -14.39 -0.36 2.94
CA THR A 230 -14.64 0.57 4.05
C THR A 230 -13.68 1.75 4.01
N ILE A 231 -13.97 2.80 4.77
CA ILE A 231 -13.05 3.91 5.04
C ILE A 231 -11.97 3.51 6.05
N GLY A 232 -10.79 4.11 5.91
CA GLY A 232 -9.69 4.11 6.87
C GLY A 232 -9.75 5.28 7.86
N ASN A 233 -8.61 5.62 8.47
CA ASN A 233 -8.46 6.84 9.25
C ASN A 233 -7.76 7.97 8.49
N HIS A 234 -6.94 7.66 7.48
CA HIS A 234 -6.24 8.67 6.68
C HIS A 234 -7.22 9.53 5.87
N GLU A 235 -8.27 8.92 5.32
CA GLU A 235 -9.38 9.62 4.64
C GLU A 235 -10.17 10.60 5.56
N LEU A 236 -9.89 10.64 6.87
CA LEU A 236 -10.66 11.41 7.86
C LEU A 236 -9.89 12.55 8.54
N TYR A 237 -8.55 12.58 8.51
CA TYR A 237 -7.77 13.64 9.17
C TYR A 237 -8.05 15.04 8.59
N VAL A 238 -8.20 15.12 7.25
CA VAL A 238 -8.32 16.39 6.51
C VAL A 238 -9.75 16.56 5.99
N THR A 239 -10.34 17.73 6.18
CA THR A 239 -11.74 18.03 5.80
C THR A 239 -12.00 17.87 4.31
N GLU A 240 -11.05 18.31 3.48
CA GLU A 240 -11.11 18.23 2.02
C GLU A 240 -11.10 16.78 1.54
N ILE A 241 -10.29 15.91 2.16
CA ILE A 241 -10.21 14.48 1.83
C ILE A 241 -11.48 13.76 2.28
N ALA A 242 -11.97 14.04 3.50
CA ALA A 242 -13.22 13.46 3.99
C ALA A 242 -14.42 13.83 3.10
N TYR A 243 -14.43 15.04 2.53
CA TYR A 243 -15.44 15.46 1.56
C TYR A 243 -15.23 14.90 0.15
N GLU A 244 -14.00 14.69 -0.31
CA GLU A 244 -13.69 13.94 -1.54
C GLU A 244 -14.27 12.52 -1.44
N THR A 245 -13.90 11.81 -0.36
CA THR A 245 -14.31 10.43 -0.09
C THR A 245 -15.84 10.32 0.04
N PHE A 246 -16.50 11.29 0.68
CA PHE A 246 -17.95 11.34 0.75
C PHE A 246 -18.63 11.67 -0.57
N SER A 247 -18.12 12.64 -1.34
CA SER A 247 -18.83 13.17 -2.51
C SER A 247 -18.63 12.33 -3.76
N ASN A 248 -17.45 11.71 -3.90
CA ASN A 248 -17.01 11.03 -5.11
C ASN A 248 -16.76 9.53 -4.84
N PHE A 249 -15.70 9.19 -4.10
CA PHE A 249 -15.20 7.81 -4.00
C PHE A 249 -16.25 6.83 -3.46
N SER A 250 -16.95 7.17 -2.37
CA SER A 250 -18.00 6.30 -1.83
C SER A 250 -19.22 6.14 -2.77
N LYS A 251 -19.39 7.06 -3.74
CA LYS A 251 -20.47 7.02 -4.73
C LYS A 251 -20.16 6.12 -5.91
N VAL A 252 -18.89 5.95 -6.29
CA VAL A 252 -18.46 4.95 -7.29
C VAL A 252 -18.80 3.53 -6.83
N TYR A 253 -18.62 3.26 -5.55
CA TYR A 253 -18.86 1.94 -4.95
C TYR A 253 -20.26 1.76 -4.34
N GLY A 254 -20.97 2.84 -4.00
CA GLY A 254 -22.40 2.83 -3.62
C GLY A 254 -22.72 1.92 -2.44
N GLU A 255 -23.58 0.91 -2.65
CA GLU A 255 -23.94 -0.07 -1.60
C GLU A 255 -22.79 -0.99 -1.16
N LYS A 256 -21.66 -0.99 -1.88
CA LYS A 256 -20.46 -1.76 -1.53
C LYS A 256 -19.55 -1.03 -0.54
N TYR A 257 -19.63 0.30 -0.45
CA TYR A 257 -18.84 1.11 0.47
C TYR A 257 -19.55 1.17 1.83
N LEU A 258 -18.94 0.56 2.86
CA LEU A 258 -19.54 0.37 4.17
C LEU A 258 -18.87 1.24 5.22
N THR A 259 -19.66 2.00 5.96
CA THR A 259 -19.22 2.80 7.11
C THR A 259 -20.26 2.69 8.21
N SER A 260 -20.27 1.57 8.92
CA SER A 260 -21.19 1.25 10.02
C SER A 260 -21.17 2.27 11.16
N ASN A 261 -20.04 2.95 11.37
CA ASN A 261 -19.85 3.87 12.49
C ASN A 261 -19.31 5.27 12.14
N VAL A 262 -19.11 5.60 10.86
CA VAL A 262 -18.54 6.90 10.44
C VAL A 262 -19.58 7.77 9.72
N GLN A 263 -19.81 8.97 10.25
CA GLN A 263 -20.70 9.99 9.70
C GLN A 263 -19.95 11.25 9.28
N ILE A 264 -20.54 12.05 8.39
CA ILE A 264 -20.06 13.37 7.96
C ILE A 264 -21.23 14.36 7.86
N ILE A 265 -20.97 15.65 8.10
CA ILE A 265 -21.96 16.72 7.89
C ILE A 265 -22.12 16.93 6.37
N ASN A 266 -23.23 16.46 5.79
CA ASN A 266 -23.50 16.67 4.36
C ASN A 266 -23.70 18.18 4.10
N PRO A 267 -22.90 18.82 3.21
CA PRO A 267 -22.99 20.26 2.95
C PRO A 267 -24.33 20.73 2.39
N ALA A 268 -25.10 19.84 1.75
CA ALA A 268 -26.40 20.17 1.16
C ALA A 268 -27.57 20.12 2.16
N THR A 269 -27.43 19.39 3.27
CA THR A 269 -28.50 19.20 4.29
C THR A 269 -28.16 19.77 5.66
N GLY A 270 -26.86 19.99 5.93
CA GLY A 270 -26.35 20.37 7.25
C GLY A 270 -26.52 19.29 8.32
N GLN A 271 -26.85 18.05 7.94
CA GLN A 271 -27.07 16.93 8.86
C GLN A 271 -25.93 15.91 8.80
N PHE A 272 -25.75 15.16 9.89
CA PHE A 272 -24.85 14.00 9.91
C PHE A 272 -25.46 12.83 9.14
N GLU A 273 -24.88 12.55 7.97
CA GLU A 273 -25.19 11.39 7.14
C GLU A 273 -24.00 10.42 7.16
N TYR A 274 -24.20 9.15 6.82
CA TYR A 274 -23.10 8.18 6.79
C TYR A 274 -22.33 8.27 5.47
N ILE A 275 -21.01 8.06 5.51
CA ILE A 275 -20.16 8.29 4.33
C ILE A 275 -20.46 7.27 3.23
N GLY A 276 -20.67 6.01 3.63
CA GLY A 276 -21.31 4.95 2.86
C GLY A 276 -22.49 4.31 3.62
N HIS A 277 -22.73 3.03 3.38
CA HIS A 277 -23.86 2.30 3.95
C HIS A 277 -23.54 1.70 5.33
N HIS A 278 -24.53 1.62 6.23
CA HIS A 278 -24.33 1.02 7.56
C HIS A 278 -23.96 -0.47 7.50
N TYR A 279 -24.56 -1.18 6.55
CA TYR A 279 -24.43 -2.62 6.33
C TYR A 279 -24.88 -2.96 4.91
N ARG A 280 -24.53 -4.15 4.42
CA ARG A 280 -25.04 -4.70 3.15
C ARG A 280 -25.53 -6.13 3.34
N TYR A 281 -26.80 -6.39 3.01
CA TYR A 281 -27.33 -7.74 2.86
C TYR A 281 -27.43 -8.09 1.38
N PHE A 282 -26.64 -9.06 0.92
CA PHE A 282 -26.57 -9.44 -0.49
C PHE A 282 -26.52 -10.96 -0.68
N THR A 283 -26.66 -11.41 -1.92
CA THR A 283 -26.51 -12.82 -2.30
C THR A 283 -25.38 -12.93 -3.32
N THR A 284 -24.48 -13.90 -3.13
CA THR A 284 -23.34 -14.14 -4.02
C THR A 284 -23.75 -14.81 -5.33
N GLU A 285 -22.82 -14.92 -6.30
CA GLU A 285 -23.08 -15.53 -7.61
C GLU A 285 -23.50 -17.01 -7.50
N GLN A 286 -22.96 -17.75 -6.53
CA GLN A 286 -23.35 -19.14 -6.26
C GLN A 286 -24.46 -19.29 -5.21
N GLY A 287 -24.92 -18.21 -4.56
CA GLY A 287 -26.15 -18.20 -3.74
C GLY A 287 -25.98 -18.19 -2.22
N LEU A 288 -24.82 -17.85 -1.67
CA LEU A 288 -24.66 -17.56 -0.24
C LEU A 288 -25.27 -16.20 0.12
N ARG A 289 -26.00 -16.12 1.22
CA ARG A 289 -26.63 -14.89 1.72
C ARG A 289 -25.77 -14.27 2.81
N ILE A 290 -25.20 -13.10 2.53
CA ILE A 290 -24.19 -12.47 3.37
C ILE A 290 -24.74 -11.20 4.00
N MET A 291 -24.44 -10.99 5.28
CA MET A 291 -24.63 -9.70 5.97
C MET A 291 -23.26 -9.12 6.33
N ALA A 292 -22.92 -7.97 5.75
CA ALA A 292 -21.63 -7.31 5.90
C ALA A 292 -21.74 -5.97 6.65
N PHE A 293 -20.75 -5.68 7.49
CA PHE A 293 -20.54 -4.41 8.21
C PHE A 293 -19.13 -3.85 7.90
N GLY A 294 -18.94 -2.53 8.00
CA GLY A 294 -17.68 -1.81 7.78
C GLY A 294 -17.35 -0.92 8.98
N VAL A 295 -16.52 -1.38 9.90
CA VAL A 295 -16.34 -0.77 11.24
C VAL A 295 -14.92 -0.28 11.44
N LEU A 296 -14.71 1.03 11.26
CA LEU A 296 -13.49 1.72 11.70
C LEU A 296 -13.31 1.51 13.20
N PHE A 297 -12.06 1.45 13.68
CA PHE A 297 -11.77 1.41 15.11
C PHE A 297 -12.30 2.66 15.86
N ASP A 298 -12.12 2.73 17.18
CA ASP A 298 -12.53 3.87 18.02
C ASP A 298 -11.60 5.10 17.81
N PHE A 299 -11.41 5.50 16.55
CA PHE A 299 -10.62 6.64 16.10
C PHE A 299 -11.20 7.97 16.61
N ALA A 300 -10.31 8.91 16.93
CA ALA A 300 -10.67 10.25 17.44
C ALA A 300 -9.83 11.39 16.85
N GLY A 301 -8.95 11.11 15.89
CA GLY A 301 -8.15 12.14 15.19
C GLY A 301 -8.85 12.77 13.98
N ASN A 302 -10.15 12.48 13.79
CA ASN A 302 -10.89 12.90 12.61
C ASN A 302 -11.18 14.41 12.59
N SER A 303 -11.25 14.99 11.39
CA SER A 303 -11.65 16.38 11.17
C SER A 303 -13.07 16.67 11.68
N ASN A 304 -13.31 17.92 12.10
CA ASN A 304 -14.54 18.35 12.78
C ASN A 304 -15.84 18.25 11.95
N VAL A 305 -15.74 18.02 10.64
CA VAL A 305 -16.89 17.75 9.75
C VAL A 305 -17.37 16.30 9.82
N SER A 306 -16.57 15.40 10.39
CA SER A 306 -16.85 13.98 10.52
C SER A 306 -17.06 13.56 11.98
N LYS A 307 -17.62 12.37 12.18
CA LYS A 307 -17.96 11.82 13.50
C LYS A 307 -17.82 10.30 13.46
N VAL A 308 -16.83 9.78 14.17
CA VAL A 308 -16.71 8.35 14.46
C VAL A 308 -17.57 8.03 15.69
N THR A 309 -18.41 7.00 15.59
CA THR A 309 -19.15 6.43 16.72
C THR A 309 -18.37 5.22 17.24
N LYS A 310 -18.24 5.08 18.56
CA LYS A 310 -17.52 3.96 19.13
C LYS A 310 -18.23 2.63 18.86
N ALA A 311 -17.47 1.57 18.62
CA ALA A 311 -18.03 0.25 18.30
C ALA A 311 -18.95 -0.26 19.43
N ALA A 312 -18.62 0.06 20.69
CA ALA A 312 -19.43 -0.28 21.86
C ALA A 312 -20.81 0.40 21.88
N ASP A 313 -20.90 1.64 21.37
CA ASP A 313 -22.16 2.39 21.25
C ASP A 313 -22.93 1.98 19.99
N MET A 314 -22.21 1.74 18.88
CA MET A 314 -22.76 1.29 17.59
C MET A 314 -23.58 0.00 17.75
N ILE A 315 -23.08 -1.00 18.48
CA ILE A 315 -23.79 -2.28 18.66
C ILE A 315 -25.09 -2.16 19.48
N GLN A 316 -25.31 -1.05 20.20
CA GLN A 316 -26.56 -0.78 20.92
C GLN A 316 -27.62 -0.12 20.03
N GLN A 317 -27.27 0.32 18.81
CA GLN A 317 -28.19 1.06 17.96
C GLN A 317 -29.25 0.13 17.35
N PRO A 318 -30.54 0.55 17.24
CA PRO A 318 -31.61 -0.31 16.75
C PRO A 318 -31.37 -0.89 15.35
N TRP A 319 -30.74 -0.12 14.44
CA TRP A 319 -30.44 -0.61 13.08
C TRP A 319 -29.44 -1.77 13.09
N PHE A 320 -28.44 -1.74 13.98
CA PHE A 320 -27.45 -2.81 14.07
C PHE A 320 -28.10 -4.09 14.58
N GLN A 321 -28.90 -3.98 15.64
CA GLN A 321 -29.64 -5.11 16.18
C GLN A 321 -30.62 -5.70 15.17
N GLN A 322 -31.28 -4.86 14.35
CA GLN A 322 -32.16 -5.31 13.26
C GLN A 322 -31.39 -5.94 12.09
N ALA A 323 -30.18 -5.46 11.77
CA ALA A 323 -29.31 -6.07 10.75
C ALA A 323 -28.77 -7.44 11.22
N VAL A 324 -28.37 -7.58 12.48
CA VAL A 324 -27.98 -8.89 13.02
C VAL A 324 -29.19 -9.83 13.08
N ASN A 325 -30.36 -9.34 13.53
CA ASN A 325 -31.63 -10.07 13.53
C ASN A 325 -32.42 -9.96 12.21
N TYR A 326 -31.74 -9.88 11.06
CA TYR A 326 -32.39 -9.71 9.75
C TYR A 326 -33.48 -10.77 9.48
N THR A 327 -34.54 -10.34 8.80
CA THR A 327 -35.77 -11.12 8.57
C THR A 327 -35.59 -12.24 7.54
N LYS A 328 -34.64 -12.07 6.60
CA LYS A 328 -34.16 -13.14 5.71
C LYS A 328 -32.96 -13.82 6.37
N SER A 329 -32.82 -15.13 6.18
CA SER A 329 -31.70 -15.88 6.77
C SER A 329 -30.35 -15.41 6.22
N ILE A 330 -29.33 -15.50 7.07
CA ILE A 330 -27.93 -15.14 6.79
C ILE A 330 -27.11 -16.43 6.88
N ASP A 331 -26.31 -16.71 5.86
CA ASP A 331 -25.45 -17.88 5.77
C ASP A 331 -24.02 -17.58 6.28
N LEU A 332 -23.58 -16.33 6.19
CA LEU A 332 -22.28 -15.83 6.65
C LEU A 332 -22.39 -14.35 7.06
N PHE A 333 -21.78 -13.99 8.19
CA PHE A 333 -21.51 -12.59 8.54
C PHE A 333 -20.10 -12.19 8.10
N LEU A 334 -19.97 -10.97 7.57
CA LEU A 334 -18.68 -10.33 7.33
C LEU A 334 -18.54 -9.10 8.22
N ILE A 335 -17.44 -9.03 8.97
CA ILE A 335 -17.06 -7.85 9.75
C ILE A 335 -15.82 -7.25 9.08
N THR A 336 -16.02 -6.39 8.10
CA THR A 336 -14.93 -5.60 7.52
C THR A 336 -14.70 -4.36 8.37
N GLY A 337 -13.52 -3.77 8.31
CA GLY A 337 -13.20 -2.54 9.03
C GLY A 337 -11.73 -2.19 8.94
N HIS A 338 -11.40 -0.91 8.87
CA HIS A 338 -10.04 -0.46 9.14
C HIS A 338 -9.80 -0.55 10.66
N ASN A 339 -9.35 -1.72 11.11
CA ASN A 339 -9.47 -2.18 12.49
C ASN A 339 -8.61 -3.44 12.69
N PRO A 340 -7.70 -3.52 13.67
CA PRO A 340 -6.87 -4.70 13.85
C PRO A 340 -7.69 -5.94 14.15
N VAL A 341 -7.45 -7.06 13.45
CA VAL A 341 -8.27 -8.28 13.65
C VAL A 341 -8.08 -8.90 15.02
N ARG A 342 -6.86 -8.82 15.56
CA ARG A 342 -6.45 -9.45 16.82
C ARG A 342 -6.98 -8.67 18.01
N THR A 343 -7.89 -9.28 18.79
CA THR A 343 -8.59 -8.62 19.91
C THR A 343 -7.69 -8.20 21.10
N ALA A 344 -6.39 -8.47 21.03
CA ALA A 344 -5.38 -8.02 22.01
C ALA A 344 -4.63 -6.76 21.56
N ALA A 345 -4.75 -6.33 20.29
CA ALA A 345 -4.18 -5.08 19.81
C ALA A 345 -4.91 -3.88 20.43
N ALA A 346 -4.17 -2.85 20.83
CA ALA A 346 -4.66 -1.79 21.71
C ALA A 346 -5.81 -0.94 21.14
N THR A 347 -5.93 -0.86 19.80
CA THR A 347 -6.98 -0.14 19.07
C THR A 347 -8.12 -1.06 18.58
N SER A 348 -7.97 -2.40 18.67
CA SER A 348 -8.96 -3.34 18.11
C SER A 348 -10.33 -3.23 18.77
N THR A 349 -11.37 -3.05 17.95
CA THR A 349 -12.77 -3.15 18.38
C THR A 349 -13.54 -4.28 17.69
N MET A 350 -12.89 -5.04 16.80
CA MET A 350 -13.43 -6.25 16.17
C MET A 350 -14.02 -7.24 17.19
N GLY A 351 -13.35 -7.45 18.34
CA GLY A 351 -13.85 -8.32 19.41
C GLY A 351 -15.21 -7.90 20.00
N THR A 352 -15.49 -6.60 20.04
CA THR A 352 -16.77 -6.04 20.51
C THR A 352 -17.90 -6.33 19.52
N VAL A 353 -17.65 -6.15 18.22
CA VAL A 353 -18.64 -6.41 17.15
C VAL A 353 -18.88 -7.92 17.01
N PHE A 354 -17.81 -8.72 16.99
CA PHE A 354 -17.90 -10.19 17.01
C PHE A 354 -18.77 -10.68 18.18
N LYS A 355 -18.51 -10.18 19.39
CA LYS A 355 -19.25 -10.57 20.60
C LYS A 355 -20.75 -10.28 20.48
N ALA A 356 -21.11 -9.10 19.97
CA ALA A 356 -22.51 -8.74 19.75
C ALA A 356 -23.20 -9.67 18.74
N ILE A 357 -22.57 -9.89 17.57
CA ILE A 357 -23.12 -10.77 16.53
C ILE A 357 -23.25 -12.20 17.04
N ARG A 358 -22.19 -12.77 17.64
CA ARG A 358 -22.18 -14.15 18.13
C ARG A 358 -23.18 -14.39 19.26
N SER A 359 -23.38 -13.44 20.17
CA SER A 359 -24.40 -13.57 21.23
C SER A 359 -25.84 -13.58 20.68
N MET A 360 -26.10 -12.92 19.53
CA MET A 360 -27.42 -12.90 18.88
C MET A 360 -27.60 -14.04 17.86
N ARG A 361 -26.50 -14.48 17.22
CA ARG A 361 -26.46 -15.53 16.19
C ARG A 361 -25.37 -16.55 16.53
N PRO A 362 -25.64 -17.48 17.47
CA PRO A 362 -24.62 -18.39 18.01
C PRO A 362 -23.93 -19.25 16.95
N ASP A 363 -24.67 -19.77 15.97
CA ASP A 363 -24.17 -20.84 15.09
C ASP A 363 -23.86 -20.44 13.63
N VAL A 364 -24.08 -19.18 13.24
CA VAL A 364 -23.77 -18.67 11.89
C VAL A 364 -22.28 -18.36 11.76
N PRO A 365 -21.57 -18.79 10.70
CA PRO A 365 -20.18 -18.41 10.46
C PRO A 365 -19.96 -16.89 10.43
N ILE A 366 -18.78 -16.44 10.88
CA ILE A 366 -18.37 -15.03 10.87
C ILE A 366 -16.95 -14.97 10.30
N GLN A 367 -16.67 -14.09 9.34
CA GLN A 367 -15.30 -13.77 8.94
C GLN A 367 -15.05 -12.27 9.11
N ALA A 368 -13.94 -11.91 9.74
CA ALA A 368 -13.48 -10.53 9.82
C ALA A 368 -12.39 -10.23 8.78
N PHE A 369 -12.35 -9.00 8.30
CA PHE A 369 -11.24 -8.46 7.50
C PHE A 369 -10.85 -7.12 8.12
N GLY A 370 -9.57 -7.01 8.49
CA GLY A 370 -9.02 -5.88 9.23
C GLY A 370 -7.87 -5.17 8.51
N GLY A 371 -7.28 -4.21 9.21
CA GLY A 371 -6.18 -3.36 8.76
C GLY A 371 -5.64 -2.55 9.94
N HIS A 372 -5.08 -1.38 9.67
CA HIS A 372 -4.60 -0.37 10.64
C HIS A 372 -3.30 -0.74 11.38
N THR A 373 -3.02 -2.03 11.60
CA THR A 373 -1.74 -2.47 12.18
C THR A 373 -0.69 -2.86 11.14
N HIS A 374 -0.96 -2.66 9.84
CA HIS A 374 0.00 -2.82 8.75
C HIS A 374 0.67 -4.23 8.66
N ILE A 375 0.09 -5.27 9.28
CA ILE A 375 0.69 -6.61 9.40
C ILE A 375 -0.08 -7.68 8.62
N ARG A 376 0.65 -8.74 8.24
CA ARG A 376 0.07 -10.04 7.90
C ARG A 376 -0.39 -10.70 9.20
N ASP A 377 -1.68 -10.97 9.37
CA ASP A 377 -2.18 -11.69 10.55
C ASP A 377 -3.45 -12.51 10.25
N PHE A 378 -3.63 -13.59 11.00
CA PHE A 378 -4.82 -14.42 10.99
C PHE A 378 -5.18 -14.88 12.41
N THR A 379 -6.38 -14.54 12.86
CA THR A 379 -6.82 -14.87 14.23
C THR A 379 -8.07 -15.75 14.27
N VAL A 380 -8.19 -16.57 15.32
CA VAL A 380 -9.33 -17.47 15.56
C VAL A 380 -10.14 -17.00 16.76
N TYR A 381 -11.35 -16.49 16.52
CA TYR A 381 -12.28 -16.08 17.57
C TYR A 381 -13.04 -17.28 18.16
N ASP A 382 -13.55 -18.19 17.31
CA ASP A 382 -14.13 -19.47 17.72
C ASP A 382 -14.10 -20.53 16.60
N ASN A 383 -14.71 -21.70 16.81
CA ASN A 383 -14.70 -22.81 15.85
C ASN A 383 -15.42 -22.52 14.51
N LYS A 384 -16.11 -21.39 14.37
CA LYS A 384 -16.80 -20.89 13.17
C LYS A 384 -16.47 -19.43 12.87
N ALA A 385 -15.41 -18.86 13.47
CA ALA A 385 -15.08 -17.46 13.29
C ALA A 385 -13.58 -17.16 13.32
N THR A 386 -13.14 -16.42 12.31
CA THR A 386 -11.74 -16.05 12.06
C THR A 386 -11.65 -14.62 11.53
N GLY A 387 -10.46 -14.01 11.62
CA GLY A 387 -10.15 -12.69 11.05
C GLY A 387 -8.85 -12.75 10.23
N LEU A 388 -8.77 -11.96 9.15
CA LEU A 388 -7.58 -11.82 8.29
C LEU A 388 -7.16 -10.34 8.20
N GLU A 389 -5.86 -10.10 8.31
CA GLU A 389 -5.19 -8.81 8.08
C GLU A 389 -4.07 -9.01 7.05
N SER A 390 -3.93 -8.09 6.10
CA SER A 390 -3.28 -8.35 4.81
C SER A 390 -2.07 -7.46 4.52
N GLY A 391 -1.30 -7.09 5.55
CA GLY A 391 -0.08 -6.30 5.39
C GLY A 391 -0.37 -4.82 5.14
N ARG A 392 0.32 -4.24 4.16
CA ARG A 392 0.31 -2.80 3.83
C ARG A 392 0.87 -2.55 2.43
N TYR A 393 0.82 -1.28 2.01
CA TYR A 393 1.62 -0.63 0.96
C TYR A 393 1.70 -1.36 -0.40
N CYS A 394 0.75 -2.24 -0.72
CA CYS A 394 0.92 -3.16 -1.84
C CYS A 394 2.24 -3.97 -1.76
N GLU A 395 2.67 -4.36 -0.55
CA GLU A 395 3.64 -5.44 -0.30
C GLU A 395 2.94 -6.81 -0.39
N THR A 396 1.64 -6.83 -0.06
CA THR A 396 0.88 -8.04 0.29
C THR A 396 -0.53 -8.03 -0.29
N LEU A 397 -1.01 -9.21 -0.67
CA LEU A 397 -2.41 -9.49 -1.01
C LEU A 397 -2.90 -10.69 -0.20
N GLY A 398 -3.94 -10.50 0.61
CA GLY A 398 -4.53 -11.59 1.40
C GLY A 398 -5.37 -12.54 0.57
N TRP A 399 -5.26 -13.83 0.84
CA TRP A 399 -6.16 -14.88 0.33
C TRP A 399 -6.75 -15.68 1.49
N LEU A 400 -8.07 -15.90 1.42
CA LEU A 400 -8.80 -16.80 2.30
C LEU A 400 -9.73 -17.71 1.49
N ALA A 401 -9.71 -19.00 1.78
CA ALA A 401 -10.67 -19.97 1.29
C ALA A 401 -11.47 -20.58 2.46
N MET A 402 -12.80 -20.61 2.34
CA MET A 402 -13.73 -21.14 3.34
C MET A 402 -14.66 -22.19 2.73
N SER A 403 -14.86 -23.30 3.45
CA SER A 403 -15.74 -24.40 3.06
C SER A 403 -16.56 -24.91 4.23
N GLY A 404 -17.75 -25.46 3.94
CA GLY A 404 -18.61 -26.10 4.93
C GLY A 404 -19.70 -25.18 5.50
N ILE A 405 -20.00 -24.07 4.82
CA ILE A 405 -21.12 -23.17 5.13
C ILE A 405 -22.41 -23.85 4.68
N ASN A 406 -23.24 -24.26 5.64
CA ASN A 406 -24.53 -24.87 5.36
C ASN A 406 -25.55 -23.80 4.93
N SER A 407 -25.87 -23.75 3.64
CA SER A 407 -26.87 -22.84 3.05
C SER A 407 -27.82 -23.64 2.15
N SER A 408 -29.11 -23.33 2.22
CA SER A 408 -30.14 -23.93 1.35
C SER A 408 -30.24 -23.28 -0.03
N THR A 409 -29.54 -22.17 -0.27
CA THR A 409 -29.53 -21.43 -1.54
C THR A 409 -28.21 -21.52 -2.29
N CYS A 410 -27.11 -21.82 -1.60
CA CYS A 410 -25.79 -21.97 -2.21
C CYS A 410 -25.68 -23.25 -3.06
N LYS A 411 -25.12 -23.10 -4.27
CA LYS A 411 -24.84 -24.19 -5.22
C LYS A 411 -23.35 -24.55 -5.31
N ALA A 412 -22.48 -23.74 -4.71
CA ALA A 412 -21.04 -23.97 -4.77
C ALA A 412 -20.66 -25.31 -4.09
N PRO A 413 -19.80 -26.13 -4.70
CA PRO A 413 -19.30 -27.32 -4.03
C PRO A 413 -18.51 -26.90 -2.80
N HIS A 414 -18.74 -27.56 -1.66
CA HIS A 414 -17.91 -27.33 -0.47
C HIS A 414 -16.42 -27.54 -0.79
N ASN A 415 -16.12 -28.55 -1.61
CA ASN A 415 -14.78 -28.86 -2.06
C ASN A 415 -14.72 -28.89 -3.61
N PRO A 416 -14.31 -27.80 -4.30
CA PRO A 416 -14.11 -27.81 -5.75
C PRO A 416 -13.09 -28.85 -6.23
N LYS A 417 -13.34 -29.42 -7.42
CA LYS A 417 -12.49 -30.46 -8.03
C LYS A 417 -11.36 -29.83 -8.85
N GLY A 418 -10.20 -30.51 -8.87
CA GLY A 418 -9.04 -30.10 -9.70
C GLY A 418 -8.12 -29.05 -9.05
N VAL A 419 -8.39 -28.69 -7.79
CA VAL A 419 -7.62 -27.73 -6.98
C VAL A 419 -7.39 -28.29 -5.58
N PRO A 420 -6.40 -27.80 -4.82
CA PRO A 420 -6.34 -28.02 -3.37
C PRO A 420 -7.57 -27.39 -2.69
N ASN A 421 -7.91 -27.86 -1.50
CA ASN A 421 -9.13 -27.49 -0.77
C ASN A 421 -8.78 -27.17 0.69
N PRO A 422 -9.49 -26.23 1.36
CA PRO A 422 -9.19 -25.89 2.74
C PRO A 422 -9.44 -27.09 3.67
N THR A 423 -8.44 -27.44 4.48
CA THR A 423 -8.46 -28.62 5.36
C THR A 423 -8.42 -28.28 6.85
N ARG A 424 -8.09 -27.04 7.22
CA ARG A 424 -7.81 -26.66 8.61
C ARG A 424 -9.09 -26.26 9.34
N SER A 425 -9.30 -26.81 10.53
CA SER A 425 -10.37 -26.36 11.43
C SER A 425 -9.94 -25.10 12.16
N ALA A 426 -10.84 -24.14 12.36
CA ALA A 426 -10.66 -23.11 13.36
C ALA A 426 -10.68 -23.75 14.76
N VAL A 427 -9.58 -23.59 15.51
CA VAL A 427 -9.44 -24.05 16.90
C VAL A 427 -9.06 -22.83 17.73
N ALA A 428 -9.95 -22.42 18.63
CA ALA A 428 -9.68 -21.28 19.50
C ALA A 428 -8.43 -21.56 20.37
N PRO A 429 -7.50 -20.60 20.53
CA PRO A 429 -6.32 -20.78 21.36
C PRO A 429 -6.71 -21.20 22.79
N VAL A 430 -6.06 -22.26 23.30
CA VAL A 430 -6.24 -22.66 24.70
C VAL A 430 -5.66 -21.56 25.59
N SER A 431 -6.44 -21.09 26.58
CA SER A 431 -6.07 -19.98 27.47
C SER A 431 -4.93 -20.35 28.45
N THR A 432 -3.72 -20.47 27.94
CA THR A 432 -2.50 -20.87 28.66
C THR A 432 -1.88 -19.74 29.47
N GLY A 433 -2.58 -19.29 30.51
CA GLY A 433 -1.97 -18.53 31.60
C GLY A 433 -2.72 -17.29 32.06
N THR A 434 -2.46 -16.96 33.31
CA THR A 434 -2.96 -15.84 34.13
C THR A 434 -2.83 -14.46 33.46
N VAL A 435 -3.83 -14.06 32.69
CA VAL A 435 -4.11 -12.65 32.34
C VAL A 435 -5.52 -12.30 32.83
N SER A 436 -5.73 -11.04 33.21
CA SER A 436 -6.95 -10.53 33.85
C SER A 436 -8.23 -10.88 33.08
N ALA A 437 -9.35 -11.04 33.82
CA ALA A 437 -10.63 -11.55 33.33
C ALA A 437 -11.41 -10.59 32.40
N ASN A 438 -10.81 -10.16 31.30
CA ASN A 438 -11.55 -9.67 30.15
C ASN A 438 -12.41 -10.82 29.60
N ALA A 439 -13.73 -10.71 29.82
CA ALA A 439 -14.67 -11.82 29.67
C ALA A 439 -14.50 -12.60 28.37
N SER A 440 -14.33 -13.92 28.49
CA SER A 440 -14.13 -14.86 27.40
C SER A 440 -15.05 -14.58 26.22
N LEU A 441 -14.49 -14.64 25.01
CA LEU A 441 -15.25 -14.49 23.79
C LEU A 441 -16.38 -15.54 23.75
N PRO A 442 -17.62 -15.16 23.37
CA PRO A 442 -18.69 -16.12 23.22
C PRO A 442 -18.32 -17.10 22.09
N MET A 443 -18.59 -18.39 22.30
CA MET A 443 -18.31 -19.44 21.33
C MET A 443 -19.59 -19.94 20.68
N SER A 444 -19.50 -20.39 19.43
CA SER A 444 -20.56 -21.10 18.72
C SER A 444 -21.06 -22.32 19.51
N THR A 445 -22.39 -22.46 19.60
CA THR A 445 -23.09 -23.49 20.39
C THR A 445 -23.02 -24.90 19.81
N SER A 446 -22.66 -25.06 18.53
CA SER A 446 -22.52 -26.37 17.88
C SER A 446 -21.09 -26.68 17.42
N LYS A 447 -20.86 -27.97 17.11
CA LYS A 447 -19.66 -28.43 16.40
C LYS A 447 -19.58 -27.80 15.00
N SER A 448 -18.36 -27.65 14.50
CA SER A 448 -18.09 -26.95 13.25
C SER A 448 -17.70 -27.88 12.09
N THR A 449 -18.43 -27.74 10.98
CA THR A 449 -18.08 -28.26 9.66
C THR A 449 -17.13 -27.34 8.89
N MET A 450 -16.88 -26.13 9.38
CA MET A 450 -16.08 -25.12 8.68
C MET A 450 -14.63 -25.57 8.50
N ARG A 451 -14.09 -25.33 7.31
CA ARG A 451 -12.66 -25.47 7.00
C ARG A 451 -12.13 -24.21 6.34
N TYR A 452 -10.88 -23.88 6.67
CA TYR A 452 -10.22 -22.65 6.30
C TYR A 452 -8.85 -22.96 5.68
N ALA A 453 -8.38 -22.07 4.80
CA ALA A 453 -6.99 -21.94 4.40
C ALA A 453 -6.71 -20.46 4.12
N ARG A 454 -5.56 -19.97 4.58
CA ARG A 454 -5.14 -18.57 4.46
C ARG A 454 -3.72 -18.49 3.89
N ARG A 455 -3.49 -17.49 3.03
CA ARG A 455 -2.22 -17.22 2.34
C ARG A 455 -1.99 -15.70 2.28
N TYR A 456 -0.73 -15.28 2.43
CA TYR A 456 -0.30 -13.91 2.15
C TYR A 456 0.54 -13.94 0.87
N LEU A 457 0.00 -13.40 -0.22
CA LEU A 457 0.63 -13.37 -1.54
C LEU A 457 1.51 -12.13 -1.62
N ASP A 458 2.78 -12.30 -2.00
CA ASP A 458 3.64 -11.14 -2.28
C ASP A 458 3.20 -10.44 -3.56
N TRP A 459 3.22 -9.11 -3.55
CA TRP A 459 2.68 -8.27 -4.60
C TRP A 459 3.59 -8.17 -5.85
N ASN A 460 3.74 -9.27 -6.58
CA ASN A 460 4.53 -9.28 -7.81
C ASN A 460 3.94 -10.13 -8.93
N ARG A 461 4.41 -9.85 -10.14
CA ARG A 461 4.00 -10.55 -11.37
C ARG A 461 4.27 -12.06 -11.35
N ASN A 462 5.27 -12.56 -10.63
CA ASN A 462 5.51 -14.01 -10.54
C ASN A 462 4.40 -14.68 -9.74
N THR A 463 4.05 -14.11 -8.58
CA THR A 463 2.94 -14.55 -7.72
C THR A 463 1.60 -14.47 -8.46
N PHE A 464 1.32 -13.31 -9.07
CA PHE A 464 0.07 -13.09 -9.78
C PHE A 464 -0.09 -14.02 -11.00
N ALA A 465 0.93 -14.15 -11.87
CA ALA A 465 0.87 -15.02 -13.04
C ALA A 465 0.76 -16.51 -12.67
N TYR A 466 1.48 -16.96 -11.63
CA TYR A 466 1.42 -18.32 -11.14
C TYR A 466 -0.01 -18.69 -10.69
N HIS A 467 -0.64 -17.88 -9.84
CA HIS A 467 -1.97 -18.20 -9.31
C HIS A 467 -3.12 -17.94 -10.29
N ALA A 468 -3.02 -16.90 -11.13
CA ALA A 468 -4.05 -16.57 -12.12
C ALA A 468 -4.10 -17.59 -13.28
N VAL A 469 -2.95 -17.82 -13.92
CA VAL A 469 -2.89 -18.52 -15.22
C VAL A 469 -2.00 -19.77 -15.23
N GLY A 470 -1.31 -20.09 -14.13
CA GLY A 470 -0.48 -21.30 -14.03
C GLY A 470 0.75 -21.28 -14.95
N SER A 471 1.17 -20.10 -15.40
CA SER A 471 2.24 -19.89 -16.37
C SER A 471 3.32 -18.97 -15.80
N GLN A 472 4.58 -19.22 -16.17
CA GLN A 472 5.73 -18.36 -15.87
C GLN A 472 6.08 -17.44 -17.05
N ARG A 473 5.17 -17.26 -18.02
CA ARG A 473 5.33 -16.32 -19.14
C ARG A 473 4.68 -15.00 -18.78
N TYR A 474 5.47 -13.93 -18.73
CA TYR A 474 5.05 -12.57 -18.37
C TYR A 474 3.88 -12.00 -19.21
N THR A 475 3.63 -12.54 -20.40
CA THR A 475 2.53 -12.15 -21.30
C THR A 475 1.18 -12.76 -20.95
N ASP A 476 1.15 -13.87 -20.21
CA ASP A 476 -0.06 -14.67 -20.06
C ASP A 476 -0.99 -14.10 -18.98
N LEU A 477 -0.45 -13.27 -18.08
CA LEU A 477 -1.21 -12.47 -17.10
C LEU A 477 -1.93 -11.30 -17.77
N ASP A 478 -1.32 -10.66 -18.78
CA ASP A 478 -1.74 -9.37 -19.34
C ASP A 478 -3.21 -9.33 -19.79
N THR A 479 -3.90 -8.23 -19.49
CA THR A 479 -5.24 -7.94 -20.02
C THR A 479 -5.32 -6.52 -20.56
N SER A 480 -6.10 -6.27 -21.61
CA SER A 480 -6.18 -4.94 -22.26
C SER A 480 -6.56 -3.81 -21.29
N LYS A 481 -7.42 -4.10 -20.30
CA LYS A 481 -7.79 -3.12 -19.26
C LYS A 481 -6.65 -2.92 -18.25
N GLY A 482 -5.99 -3.98 -17.80
CA GLY A 482 -4.82 -3.87 -16.93
C GLY A 482 -3.67 -3.10 -17.56
N LEU A 483 -3.31 -3.41 -18.80
CA LEU A 483 -2.29 -2.67 -19.57
C LEU A 483 -2.66 -1.18 -19.73
N SER A 484 -3.94 -0.86 -19.90
CA SER A 484 -4.42 0.52 -19.93
C SER A 484 -4.25 1.23 -18.57
N VAL A 485 -4.35 0.51 -17.45
CA VAL A 485 -4.16 1.05 -16.10
C VAL A 485 -2.68 1.21 -15.77
N SER A 486 -1.82 0.23 -16.10
CA SER A 486 -0.36 0.39 -16.00
C SER A 486 0.14 1.59 -16.81
N SER A 487 -0.41 1.80 -18.02
CA SER A 487 -0.11 2.96 -18.87
C SER A 487 -0.71 4.27 -18.35
N GLN A 488 -1.84 4.23 -17.64
CA GLN A 488 -2.40 5.40 -16.94
C GLN A 488 -1.45 5.81 -15.81
N ILE A 489 -1.03 4.87 -14.95
CA ILE A 489 -0.07 5.11 -13.87
C ILE A 489 1.21 5.77 -14.39
N THR A 490 1.85 5.21 -15.43
CA THR A 490 3.06 5.81 -16.04
C THR A 490 2.81 7.24 -16.55
N SER A 491 1.59 7.52 -17.04
CA SER A 491 1.20 8.84 -17.53
C SER A 491 0.95 9.84 -16.38
N GLU A 492 0.32 9.42 -15.30
CA GLU A 492 0.07 10.29 -14.13
C GLU A 492 1.35 10.56 -13.35
N ARG A 493 2.22 9.56 -13.15
CA ARG A 493 3.58 9.73 -12.60
C ARG A 493 4.37 10.82 -13.34
N ALA A 494 4.28 10.83 -14.66
CA ALA A 494 4.96 11.81 -15.51
C ALA A 494 4.33 13.21 -15.43
N LYS A 495 3.00 13.34 -15.27
CA LYS A 495 2.33 14.64 -15.05
C LYS A 495 2.60 15.22 -13.67
N LEU A 496 2.77 14.36 -12.66
CA LEU A 496 3.08 14.72 -11.28
C LEU A 496 4.58 14.92 -11.02
N ASN A 497 5.43 14.78 -12.05
CA ASN A 497 6.89 14.87 -11.96
C ASN A 497 7.50 13.94 -10.88
N LEU A 498 6.87 12.80 -10.60
CA LEU A 498 7.28 11.92 -9.49
C LEU A 498 8.71 11.37 -9.65
N THR A 499 9.18 11.26 -10.90
CA THR A 499 10.54 10.86 -11.26
C THR A 499 11.60 11.96 -11.17
N ASP A 500 11.25 13.20 -10.78
CA ASP A 500 12.22 14.30 -10.68
C ASP A 500 13.27 14.01 -9.61
N LEU A 501 14.54 13.98 -10.02
CA LEU A 501 15.66 13.52 -9.19
C LEU A 501 16.18 14.64 -8.27
N TYR A 502 16.29 14.35 -6.98
CA TYR A 502 16.93 15.24 -5.99
C TYR A 502 18.37 14.84 -5.67
N GLY A 503 18.73 13.56 -5.79
CA GLY A 503 20.10 13.05 -5.62
C GLY A 503 20.17 11.53 -5.64
N CYS A 504 21.37 10.96 -5.51
CA CYS A 504 21.61 9.52 -5.39
C CYS A 504 21.87 9.13 -3.92
N ALA A 505 20.88 8.51 -3.25
CA ALA A 505 21.02 7.99 -1.91
C ALA A 505 22.13 6.90 -1.89
N PRO A 506 23.22 7.08 -1.11
CA PRO A 506 24.45 6.32 -1.29
C PRO A 506 24.38 4.88 -0.78
N ALA A 507 23.44 4.58 0.12
CA ALA A 507 23.21 3.27 0.71
C ALA A 507 21.72 3.09 1.05
N THR A 508 21.31 1.87 1.36
CA THR A 508 19.98 1.59 1.93
C THR A 508 20.01 1.85 3.43
N TYR A 509 19.02 2.59 3.95
CA TYR A 509 18.85 2.88 5.38
C TYR A 509 17.45 2.45 5.83
N CYS A 510 17.40 1.52 6.80
CA CYS A 510 16.14 0.96 7.28
C CYS A 510 15.71 1.54 8.63
N GLN A 511 14.40 1.58 8.90
CA GLN A 511 13.85 2.00 10.18
C GLN A 511 14.06 0.93 11.25
N TYR A 512 13.65 -0.31 10.97
CA TYR A 512 13.55 -1.38 11.98
C TYR A 512 14.58 -2.50 11.82
N CYS A 513 15.29 -2.60 10.69
CA CYS A 513 16.22 -3.71 10.41
C CYS A 513 17.62 -3.57 11.05
N LYS A 514 17.87 -2.45 11.74
CA LYS A 514 19.07 -2.15 12.52
C LYS A 514 18.66 -1.54 13.86
N PRO A 515 19.45 -1.71 14.94
CA PRO A 515 19.22 -0.98 16.18
C PRO A 515 19.17 0.54 15.93
N PHE A 516 18.32 1.24 16.69
CA PHE A 516 18.21 2.70 16.63
C PHE A 516 19.60 3.36 16.70
N MET A 517 19.86 4.34 15.83
CA MET A 517 21.14 5.06 15.69
C MET A 517 22.36 4.25 15.21
N ALA A 518 22.22 2.96 14.89
CA ALA A 518 23.32 2.18 14.32
C ALA A 518 23.60 2.54 12.84
N GLU A 519 24.75 2.14 12.31
CA GLU A 519 25.07 2.29 10.88
C GLU A 519 24.04 1.53 10.01
N GLY A 520 23.48 2.22 9.02
CA GLY A 520 22.36 1.73 8.20
C GLY A 520 20.97 1.82 8.84
N ASN A 521 20.84 2.34 10.07
CA ASN A 521 19.55 2.77 10.61
C ASN A 521 19.22 4.18 10.08
N ILE A 522 17.98 4.40 9.61
CA ILE A 522 17.60 5.68 8.98
C ILE A 522 17.66 6.86 9.96
N PHE A 523 17.31 6.68 11.23
CA PHE A 523 17.23 7.79 12.19
C PHE A 523 18.60 8.45 12.45
N GLY A 524 19.71 7.71 12.28
CA GLY A 524 21.07 8.28 12.30
C GLY A 524 21.37 9.21 11.12
N LEU A 525 20.87 8.87 9.94
CA LEU A 525 20.88 9.76 8.78
C LEU A 525 19.96 10.97 9.02
N LEU A 526 18.77 10.77 9.59
CA LEU A 526 17.82 11.87 9.83
C LEU A 526 18.34 12.91 10.82
N GLN A 527 19.10 12.53 11.86
CA GLN A 527 19.80 13.51 12.71
C GLN A 527 20.71 14.43 11.88
N THR A 528 21.53 13.83 11.01
CA THR A 528 22.48 14.55 10.17
C THR A 528 21.75 15.47 9.19
N ALA A 529 20.68 14.98 8.55
CA ALA A 529 19.87 15.77 7.63
C ALA A 529 19.21 16.96 8.33
N LEU A 530 18.46 16.73 9.41
CA LEU A 530 17.77 17.78 10.19
C LEU A 530 18.75 18.85 10.68
N ALA A 531 19.88 18.44 11.29
CA ALA A 531 20.90 19.38 11.77
C ALA A 531 21.48 20.27 10.65
N THR A 532 21.58 19.73 9.43
CA THR A 532 22.17 20.40 8.26
C THR A 532 21.19 21.34 7.56
N VAL A 533 19.90 20.98 7.41
CA VAL A 533 18.96 21.75 6.56
C VAL A 533 17.78 22.41 7.28
N ALA A 534 17.43 21.99 8.50
CA ALA A 534 16.45 22.71 9.31
C ALA A 534 17.18 23.86 10.04
N VAL A 535 17.41 24.94 9.30
CA VAL A 535 18.23 26.09 9.71
C VAL A 535 17.47 27.40 9.48
N ASN A 536 17.12 28.09 10.56
CA ASN A 536 16.68 29.48 10.47
C ASN A 536 17.91 30.38 10.32
N GLU A 537 18.09 31.03 9.18
CA GLU A 537 19.25 31.88 8.89
C GLU A 537 19.49 33.01 9.92
N THR A 538 18.45 33.49 10.61
CA THR A 538 18.58 34.53 11.65
C THR A 538 19.01 33.98 13.01
N ARG A 539 18.96 32.66 13.20
CA ARG A 539 19.31 31.93 14.44
C ARG A 539 20.21 30.72 14.16
N LYS A 540 20.94 30.71 13.04
CA LYS A 540 21.73 29.55 12.60
C LYS A 540 22.92 29.25 13.51
N ASP A 541 23.50 30.29 14.11
CA ASP A 541 24.59 30.20 15.08
C ASP A 541 24.07 29.96 16.52
N THR A 542 22.75 29.97 16.72
CA THR A 542 22.13 29.58 18.00
C THR A 542 22.14 28.04 18.12
N PRO A 543 22.66 27.48 19.23
CA PRO A 543 22.55 26.06 19.53
C PRO A 543 21.09 25.61 19.55
N ARG A 544 20.76 24.49 18.91
CA ARG A 544 19.37 24.01 18.79
C ARG A 544 19.23 22.50 18.96
N LEU A 545 18.10 22.11 19.54
CA LEU A 545 17.62 20.74 19.64
C LEU A 545 16.38 20.61 18.76
N ILE A 546 16.37 19.66 17.83
CA ILE A 546 15.28 19.47 16.85
C ILE A 546 14.64 18.11 17.10
N ILE A 547 13.43 18.08 17.64
CA ILE A 547 12.70 16.85 18.00
C ILE A 547 11.66 16.53 16.92
N ILE A 548 11.71 15.30 16.39
CA ILE A 548 10.67 14.75 15.51
C ILE A 548 10.18 13.40 16.04
N ASN A 549 8.91 13.09 15.80
CA ASN A 549 8.35 11.77 16.11
C ASN A 549 8.86 10.74 15.08
N THR A 550 9.22 9.53 15.51
CA THR A 550 9.76 8.50 14.60
C THR A 550 8.72 8.00 13.60
N GLY A 551 7.44 7.93 13.99
CA GLY A 551 6.31 7.63 13.10
C GLY A 551 5.99 8.69 12.03
N SER A 552 6.72 9.82 11.99
CA SER A 552 6.72 10.74 10.84
C SER A 552 7.52 10.20 9.64
N VAL A 553 8.29 9.12 9.85
CA VAL A 553 8.87 8.28 8.82
C VAL A 553 7.89 7.13 8.53
N ARG A 554 7.69 6.80 7.26
CA ARG A 554 6.69 5.79 6.82
C ARG A 554 7.33 4.60 6.11
N PHE A 555 8.49 4.80 5.49
CA PHE A 555 9.21 3.76 4.76
C PHE A 555 10.74 3.91 4.86
N ASP A 556 11.43 2.83 4.48
CA ASP A 556 12.89 2.75 4.46
C ASP A 556 13.47 3.47 3.22
N LEU A 557 14.64 4.08 3.35
CA LEU A 557 15.31 4.75 2.24
C LEU A 557 16.16 3.73 1.46
N ALA A 558 15.74 3.37 0.25
CA ALA A 558 16.51 2.48 -0.63
C ALA A 558 17.71 3.19 -1.29
N GLN A 559 18.81 2.46 -1.49
CA GLN A 559 19.96 2.94 -2.28
C GLN A 559 19.57 3.21 -3.75
N GLY A 560 19.98 4.37 -4.28
CA GLY A 560 19.79 4.73 -5.68
C GLY A 560 19.15 6.12 -5.85
N PRO A 561 18.36 6.36 -6.91
CA PRO A 561 17.79 7.68 -7.15
C PRO A 561 16.76 8.02 -6.07
N PHE A 562 16.97 9.15 -5.38
CA PHE A 562 16.01 9.76 -4.47
C PHE A 562 15.30 10.90 -5.22
N THR A 563 14.03 10.68 -5.53
CA THR A 563 13.18 11.49 -6.41
C THR A 563 12.09 12.22 -5.62
N TYR A 564 11.18 12.90 -6.31
CA TYR A 564 10.02 13.52 -5.68
C TYR A 564 9.08 12.48 -5.05
N ASP A 565 8.89 11.32 -5.67
CA ASP A 565 8.12 10.21 -5.09
C ASP A 565 8.70 9.72 -3.75
N ASP A 566 10.03 9.56 -3.68
CA ASP A 566 10.70 9.07 -2.48
C ASP A 566 10.54 9.97 -1.26
N SER A 567 10.30 11.28 -1.46
CA SER A 567 10.03 12.16 -0.31
C SER A 567 8.70 11.80 0.34
N PHE A 568 7.68 11.41 -0.43
CA PHE A 568 6.41 10.92 0.10
C PHE A 568 6.53 9.51 0.69
N ILE A 569 7.21 8.60 -0.01
CA ILE A 569 7.46 7.24 0.49
C ILE A 569 8.13 7.25 1.86
N VAL A 570 9.20 8.05 2.04
CA VAL A 570 9.94 8.09 3.31
C VAL A 570 9.25 8.98 4.36
N SER A 571 8.71 10.15 3.99
CA SER A 571 8.02 11.06 4.92
C SER A 571 6.96 11.93 4.20
N PRO A 572 5.70 11.47 4.07
CA PRO A 572 4.66 12.14 3.28
C PRO A 572 4.02 13.34 3.98
N PHE A 573 4.17 13.42 5.30
CA PHE A 573 3.48 14.40 6.11
C PHE A 573 3.98 15.83 5.86
N LYS A 574 3.09 16.77 6.16
CA LYS A 574 3.27 18.20 5.88
C LYS A 574 3.32 18.99 7.21
N ASP A 575 3.84 18.35 8.27
CA ASP A 575 4.03 18.96 9.60
C ASP A 575 5.11 20.03 9.53
N ALA A 576 4.88 21.18 10.14
CA ALA A 576 5.78 22.32 10.05
C ALA A 576 6.58 22.53 11.34
N PHE A 577 7.82 22.99 11.21
CA PHE A 577 8.74 23.15 12.34
C PHE A 577 8.42 24.41 13.16
N GLN A 578 7.99 24.20 14.40
CA GLN A 578 7.84 25.22 15.44
C GLN A 578 9.02 25.17 16.43
N PHE A 579 9.14 26.18 17.28
CA PHE A 579 10.09 26.19 18.39
C PHE A 579 9.64 27.09 19.54
N ILE A 580 10.31 26.91 20.68
CA ILE A 580 10.42 27.91 21.74
C ILE A 580 11.87 28.43 21.72
N PRO A 581 12.10 29.75 21.63
CA PRO A 581 13.45 30.33 21.62
C PRO A 581 14.11 30.28 23.00
N ASP A 582 15.44 30.17 23.02
CA ASP A 582 16.30 30.44 24.18
C ASP A 582 15.93 29.68 25.48
N VAL A 583 15.43 28.45 25.34
CA VAL A 583 15.10 27.55 26.47
C VAL A 583 16.38 27.17 27.22
N PRO A 584 16.43 27.22 28.58
CA PRO A 584 17.58 26.75 29.35
C PRO A 584 17.94 25.31 29.02
N TYR A 585 19.21 25.02 28.72
CA TYR A 585 19.61 23.70 28.24
C TYR A 585 19.37 22.57 29.26
N GLU A 586 19.52 22.87 30.56
CA GLU A 586 19.19 21.95 31.66
C GLU A 586 17.70 21.56 31.72
N GLN A 587 16.83 22.31 31.03
CA GLN A 587 15.41 22.02 30.88
C GLN A 587 15.13 21.30 29.56
N ALA A 588 15.64 21.85 28.45
CA ALA A 588 15.44 21.29 27.10
C ALA A 588 16.01 19.86 26.97
N SER A 589 17.19 19.59 27.53
CA SER A 589 17.84 18.27 27.48
C SER A 589 17.06 17.13 28.15
N LYS A 590 16.10 17.44 29.03
CA LYS A 590 15.23 16.46 29.69
C LYS A 590 14.01 16.07 28.84
N VAL A 591 13.58 16.92 27.91
CA VAL A 591 12.30 16.77 27.17
C VAL A 591 12.24 15.46 26.40
N LEU A 592 13.30 15.11 25.67
CA LEU A 592 13.34 13.87 24.86
C LEU A 592 13.10 12.60 25.70
N ALA A 593 13.69 12.52 26.90
CA ALA A 593 13.51 11.37 27.79
C ALA A 593 12.09 11.33 28.38
N ILE A 594 11.50 12.50 28.63
CA ILE A 594 10.14 12.65 29.18
C ILE A 594 9.06 12.27 28.14
N LEU A 595 9.28 12.62 26.86
CA LEU A 595 8.44 12.15 25.75
C LEU A 595 8.57 10.63 25.57
N ASN A 596 9.80 10.11 25.45
CA ASN A 596 10.08 8.69 25.20
C ASN A 596 9.71 7.75 26.36
N ALA A 597 9.67 8.22 27.61
CA ALA A 597 9.05 7.46 28.71
C ALA A 597 7.53 7.23 28.46
N GLY A 598 6.92 8.11 27.66
CA GLY A 598 5.55 8.02 27.18
C GLY A 598 4.44 8.68 28.00
N PRO A 599 4.52 9.06 29.29
CA PRO A 599 3.33 9.55 30.00
C PRO A 599 2.77 10.86 29.43
N PHE A 600 3.56 11.63 28.68
CA PHE A 600 3.14 12.90 28.08
C PHE A 600 2.42 12.74 26.73
N GLN A 601 2.71 11.65 26.01
CA GLN A 601 1.93 11.20 24.84
C GLN A 601 0.79 10.24 25.22
N LYS A 602 0.83 9.62 26.42
CA LYS A 602 -0.16 8.61 26.89
C LYS A 602 -1.25 9.17 27.83
N LYS A 603 -1.09 10.36 28.44
CA LYS A 603 -2.06 10.90 29.44
C LYS A 603 -3.27 11.65 28.87
N LYS A 604 -3.35 11.84 27.56
CA LYS A 604 -4.63 11.90 26.86
C LYS A 604 -4.71 10.77 25.87
N ARG A 605 -5.89 10.16 25.72
CA ARG A 605 -6.21 9.31 24.56
C ARG A 605 -6.77 10.18 23.42
N ASP A 606 -6.02 11.22 23.06
CA ASP A 606 -6.22 11.94 21.81
C ASP A 606 -5.50 11.12 20.73
N ILE A 607 -6.27 10.39 19.92
CA ILE A 607 -5.77 9.35 18.99
C ILE A 607 -5.16 9.97 17.72
N SER A 608 -5.04 11.30 17.65
CA SER A 608 -4.21 12.01 16.68
C SER A 608 -2.71 11.72 16.83
N THR A 609 -2.26 11.21 17.99
CA THR A 609 -0.84 10.84 18.22
C THR A 609 -0.72 9.40 18.69
N ALA A 610 -1.33 8.49 17.93
CA ALA A 610 -0.74 7.17 17.83
C ALA A 610 0.67 7.34 17.24
N ASP A 611 1.67 6.85 17.96
CA ASP A 611 2.82 6.22 17.31
C ASP A 611 2.20 5.14 16.40
N PHE A 612 2.16 5.41 15.09
CA PHE A 612 1.53 4.51 14.11
C PHE A 612 2.13 3.10 14.30
N GLY A 613 1.32 2.04 14.12
CA GLY A 613 1.60 0.68 14.63
C GLY A 613 2.80 -0.09 14.04
N PHE A 614 3.80 0.61 13.51
CA PHE A 614 4.97 0.13 12.78
C PHE A 614 5.97 -0.70 13.58
N SER A 615 5.91 -0.71 14.91
CA SER A 615 6.66 -1.67 15.73
C SER A 615 5.85 -2.96 15.88
N PRO A 616 6.23 -4.09 15.27
CA PRO A 616 5.47 -5.33 15.34
C PRO A 616 5.29 -5.82 16.78
N ILE A 617 4.06 -5.78 17.28
CA ILE A 617 3.69 -6.10 18.67
C ILE A 617 3.93 -7.59 19.03
N LEU A 618 4.26 -8.44 18.04
CA LEU A 618 4.53 -9.87 18.21
C LEU A 618 5.85 -10.20 18.93
N ALA A 619 6.77 -9.22 19.09
CA ALA A 619 8.15 -9.46 19.54
C ALA A 619 8.32 -10.00 20.99
N ASP A 620 7.28 -9.99 21.83
CA ASP A 620 7.37 -10.36 23.25
C ASP A 620 6.98 -11.83 23.55
N ARG A 621 7.05 -12.73 22.54
CA ARG A 621 6.73 -14.17 22.70
C ARG A 621 7.69 -15.17 22.03
N ASP A 622 8.91 -14.74 21.67
CA ASP A 622 9.97 -15.64 21.17
C ASP A 622 10.62 -16.51 22.26
N THR A 623 9.82 -17.40 22.88
CA THR A 623 10.37 -18.58 23.57
C THR A 623 10.56 -19.72 22.58
N CYS A 624 11.78 -19.84 22.05
CA CYS A 624 12.17 -20.93 21.16
C CYS A 624 11.90 -22.31 21.78
N ILE A 625 11.00 -23.09 21.18
CA ILE A 625 10.81 -24.51 21.46
C ILE A 625 11.21 -25.30 20.21
N ASP A 626 12.35 -25.98 20.30
CA ASP A 626 13.01 -26.70 19.22
C ASP A 626 12.28 -28.03 18.87
N PRO A 627 11.78 -28.23 17.64
CA PRO A 627 11.07 -29.45 17.25
C PRO A 627 12.04 -30.54 16.77
N LEU A 628 12.08 -31.67 17.49
CA LEU A 628 12.95 -32.81 17.20
C LEU A 628 12.84 -33.37 15.77
N LEU A 629 13.99 -33.43 15.09
CA LEU A 629 14.17 -34.10 13.78
C LEU A 629 13.71 -35.56 13.82
N THR A 630 12.65 -35.89 13.08
CA THR A 630 12.12 -37.25 12.94
C THR A 630 11.81 -37.61 11.48
N HIS A 631 12.90 -37.81 10.73
CA HIS A 631 13.11 -38.86 9.72
C HIS A 631 11.92 -39.60 9.07
N HIS A 632 11.99 -39.64 7.73
CA HIS A 632 11.48 -40.67 6.81
C HIS A 632 9.97 -40.93 6.69
N TYR A 633 9.47 -40.76 5.47
CA TYR A 633 8.86 -41.90 4.74
C TYR A 633 9.35 -41.92 3.29
N ASP A 634 9.71 -43.10 2.80
CA ASP A 634 10.16 -43.33 1.41
C ASP A 634 8.96 -43.64 0.50
N GLY A 635 9.08 -43.34 -0.80
CA GLY A 635 7.96 -43.24 -1.73
C GLY A 635 8.31 -43.38 -3.21
N MET A 636 9.38 -44.10 -3.56
CA MET A 636 9.70 -44.35 -4.97
C MET A 636 8.60 -45.15 -5.70
N THR A 637 8.06 -44.64 -6.81
CA THR A 637 8.11 -45.29 -8.14
C THR A 637 7.32 -44.56 -9.23
N ARG A 638 8.01 -44.05 -10.26
CA ARG A 638 7.98 -44.59 -11.65
C ARG A 638 8.86 -43.74 -12.58
N ARG A 639 9.55 -44.39 -13.53
CA ARG A 639 10.43 -43.73 -14.50
C ARG A 639 9.62 -42.99 -15.56
N SER A 640 9.91 -41.72 -15.79
CA SER A 640 9.64 -41.01 -17.06
C SER A 640 10.97 -40.69 -17.76
N LYS A 641 10.91 -40.38 -19.07
CA LYS A 641 12.08 -40.43 -19.97
C LYS A 641 12.97 -39.19 -19.86
N GLN A 642 14.25 -39.36 -20.20
CA GLN A 642 15.17 -38.25 -20.46
C GLN A 642 14.67 -37.41 -21.65
N GLY A 643 14.16 -36.22 -21.37
CA GLY A 643 14.21 -35.07 -22.27
C GLY A 643 15.28 -34.11 -21.74
N GLY A 644 15.89 -33.30 -22.62
CA GLY A 644 16.92 -32.33 -22.23
C GLY A 644 16.39 -31.35 -21.18
N ARG A 645 16.81 -31.50 -19.93
CA ARG A 645 16.35 -30.67 -18.82
C ARG A 645 17.00 -29.29 -18.92
N LEU A 646 16.22 -28.28 -19.28
CA LEU A 646 16.57 -26.88 -19.04
C LEU A 646 16.77 -26.68 -17.53
N ILE A 647 18.03 -26.66 -17.09
CA ILE A 647 18.39 -26.32 -15.72
C ILE A 647 18.30 -24.81 -15.59
N ARG A 648 17.08 -24.29 -15.40
CA ARG A 648 16.87 -22.92 -14.91
C ARG A 648 17.53 -22.83 -13.53
N ARG A 649 18.71 -22.21 -13.46
CA ARG A 649 19.32 -21.79 -12.18
C ARG A 649 18.44 -20.68 -11.58
N GLN A 650 17.38 -21.06 -10.89
CA GLN A 650 16.75 -20.18 -9.91
C GLN A 650 17.71 -20.04 -8.73
N SER A 651 17.76 -18.86 -8.11
CA SER A 651 18.39 -18.73 -6.79
C SER A 651 17.66 -19.65 -5.82
N THR A 652 18.40 -20.46 -5.08
CA THR A 652 17.87 -21.27 -3.97
C THR A 652 18.01 -20.57 -2.62
N ALA A 653 18.65 -19.41 -2.58
CA ALA A 653 18.60 -18.53 -1.42
C ALA A 653 17.28 -17.75 -1.46
N PRO A 654 16.47 -17.76 -0.37
CA PRO A 654 15.26 -16.95 -0.29
C PRO A 654 15.61 -15.46 -0.14
N ASN A 655 14.74 -14.58 -0.64
CA ASN A 655 14.89 -13.14 -0.44
C ASN A 655 14.50 -12.74 1.00
N PRO A 656 14.97 -11.59 1.50
CA PRO A 656 14.37 -10.92 2.66
C PRO A 656 12.87 -10.68 2.43
N GLY A 657 12.06 -10.88 3.47
CA GLY A 657 10.61 -10.69 3.42
C GLY A 657 9.91 -11.21 4.68
N HIS A 658 8.58 -11.23 4.66
CA HIS A 658 7.79 -11.64 5.82
C HIS A 658 7.89 -13.15 6.10
N ILE A 659 8.01 -13.50 7.37
CA ILE A 659 7.81 -14.85 7.91
C ILE A 659 6.74 -14.72 8.99
N THR A 660 5.48 -14.85 8.58
CA THR A 660 4.32 -14.52 9.39
C THR A 660 4.01 -15.66 10.36
N GLN A 661 3.91 -15.34 11.66
CA GLN A 661 3.39 -16.25 12.68
C GLN A 661 2.02 -15.74 13.16
N ASP A 662 0.99 -16.54 12.94
CA ASP A 662 -0.40 -16.20 13.29
C ASP A 662 -1.08 -17.36 14.06
N ASP A 663 -2.41 -17.30 14.30
CA ASP A 663 -3.12 -18.34 15.05
C ASP A 663 -3.19 -19.69 14.27
N PHE A 664 -2.83 -19.68 12.99
CA PHE A 664 -2.61 -20.85 12.15
C PHE A 664 -1.10 -21.18 11.98
N GLY A 665 -0.20 -20.55 12.75
CA GLY A 665 1.23 -20.83 12.76
C GLY A 665 2.00 -20.16 11.62
N THR A 666 3.15 -20.73 11.27
CA THR A 666 4.17 -20.11 10.39
C THR A 666 4.07 -20.49 8.91
N ASP A 667 3.00 -21.17 8.50
CA ASP A 667 2.83 -21.64 7.12
C ASP A 667 2.15 -20.63 6.19
N GLY A 668 1.86 -19.40 6.65
CA GLY A 668 1.00 -18.41 5.98
C GLY A 668 1.51 -17.89 4.64
N ASP A 669 2.70 -17.32 4.60
CA ASP A 669 3.25 -16.61 3.43
C ASP A 669 3.33 -17.51 2.21
N ASP A 670 2.99 -17.00 1.04
CA ASP A 670 2.96 -17.78 -0.20
C ASP A 670 4.37 -18.08 -0.74
N THR A 671 5.32 -17.20 -0.46
CA THR A 671 6.75 -17.34 -0.77
C THR A 671 7.54 -17.81 0.45
N VAL A 672 8.75 -18.35 0.24
CA VAL A 672 9.71 -18.64 1.32
C VAL A 672 10.73 -17.49 1.40
N HIS A 673 10.84 -16.86 2.57
CA HIS A 673 11.72 -15.73 2.84
C HIS A 673 12.85 -16.06 3.83
N SER A 674 13.90 -15.23 3.83
CA SER A 674 14.80 -15.08 4.98
C SER A 674 14.26 -13.97 5.91
N PRO A 675 14.38 -14.11 7.24
CA PRO A 675 13.87 -13.12 8.18
C PRO A 675 14.60 -11.78 8.02
N ILE A 676 13.83 -10.68 8.03
CA ILE A 676 14.36 -9.34 8.26
C ILE A 676 14.40 -9.12 9.78
N PRO A 677 15.54 -8.72 10.38
CA PRO A 677 15.59 -8.36 11.81
C PRO A 677 14.62 -7.23 12.13
N ASN A 678 14.12 -7.18 13.37
CA ASN A 678 13.22 -6.13 13.83
C ASN A 678 13.67 -5.64 15.22
N TYR A 679 14.02 -4.36 15.31
CA TYR A 679 14.44 -3.69 16.54
C TYR A 679 13.42 -2.60 16.91
N SER A 680 13.09 -2.50 18.20
CA SER A 680 12.27 -1.40 18.71
C SER A 680 12.99 -0.06 18.55
N GLN A 681 12.20 0.96 18.23
CA GLN A 681 12.65 2.35 18.11
C GLN A 681 11.98 3.18 19.22
N PRO A 682 12.56 4.32 19.65
CA PRO A 682 11.88 5.25 20.54
C PRO A 682 10.75 5.99 19.80
N ASN A 683 9.84 6.60 20.56
CA ASN A 683 8.76 7.43 20.03
C ASN A 683 9.30 8.67 19.29
N ASP A 684 10.38 9.27 19.78
CA ASP A 684 10.91 10.53 19.24
C ASP A 684 12.43 10.51 19.09
N LEU A 685 12.89 11.08 17.98
CA LEU A 685 14.27 11.39 17.64
C LEU A 685 14.59 12.85 17.98
N GLN A 686 15.82 13.11 18.41
CA GLN A 686 16.37 14.48 18.51
C GLN A 686 17.62 14.61 17.64
N ALA A 687 17.74 15.72 16.91
CA ALA A 687 18.99 16.17 16.30
C ALA A 687 19.56 17.37 17.07
N ASN A 688 20.88 17.47 17.18
CA ASN A 688 21.58 18.61 17.80
C ASN A 688 22.31 19.39 16.71
N ALA A 689 22.22 20.72 16.71
CA ALA A 689 22.94 21.56 15.73
C ALA A 689 23.49 22.85 16.37
N SER A 690 24.59 23.36 15.80
CA SER A 690 25.28 24.58 16.25
C SER A 690 25.71 24.59 17.73
N PHE A 691 26.09 23.42 18.26
CA PHE A 691 26.67 23.31 19.60
C PHE A 691 28.14 23.80 19.64
N PRO A 692 28.65 24.24 20.80
CA PRO A 692 30.04 24.68 20.96
C PRO A 692 31.07 23.62 20.53
N LEU A 693 32.03 24.02 19.69
CA LEU A 693 33.07 23.13 19.15
C LEU A 693 34.12 22.68 20.20
N ASP A 694 34.14 23.31 21.37
CA ASP A 694 34.98 22.93 22.51
C ASP A 694 34.35 21.82 23.38
N GLY A 695 33.14 21.36 23.04
CA GLY A 695 32.40 20.36 23.79
C GLY A 695 31.71 20.90 25.04
N SER A 696 31.72 22.23 25.27
CA SER A 696 30.94 22.85 26.33
C SER A 696 29.43 22.75 26.05
N MET A 697 28.63 22.64 27.11
CA MET A 697 27.18 22.63 26.99
C MET A 697 26.65 24.06 26.87
N PRO A 698 25.74 24.36 25.93
CA PRO A 698 25.21 25.70 25.76
C PRO A 698 24.34 26.10 26.96
N LYS A 699 24.26 27.40 27.27
CA LYS A 699 23.40 27.90 28.35
C LYS A 699 21.91 27.81 27.99
N THR A 700 21.59 28.19 26.76
CA THR A 700 20.24 28.15 26.17
C THR A 700 20.28 27.46 24.81
N VAL A 701 19.15 26.90 24.39
CA VAL A 701 18.94 26.31 23.07
C VAL A 701 17.62 26.76 22.48
N ASP A 702 17.54 26.82 21.15
CA ASP A 702 16.25 26.75 20.47
C ASP A 702 15.73 25.32 20.55
N LEU A 703 14.58 25.12 21.19
CA LEU A 703 13.91 23.82 21.23
C LEU A 703 12.89 23.76 20.10
N VAL A 704 13.30 23.16 18.99
CA VAL A 704 12.55 23.01 17.74
C VAL A 704 11.81 21.67 17.73
N PHE A 705 10.59 21.65 17.20
CA PHE A 705 9.68 20.49 17.19
C PHE A 705 8.63 20.59 16.09
N LEU A 706 7.93 19.49 15.80
CA LEU A 706 6.79 19.49 14.87
C LEU A 706 5.55 20.14 15.51
N ASP A 707 4.78 20.91 14.76
CA ASP A 707 3.68 21.72 15.31
C ASP A 707 2.56 20.91 15.99
N PHE A 708 2.27 19.69 15.53
CA PHE A 708 1.30 18.82 16.21
C PHE A 708 1.72 18.38 17.62
N ILE A 709 3.03 18.30 17.93
CA ILE A 709 3.53 17.93 19.28
C ILE A 709 3.79 19.13 20.20
N ALA A 710 3.48 20.36 19.78
CA ALA A 710 3.73 21.58 20.57
C ALA A 710 3.15 21.53 22.00
N SER A 711 1.95 20.94 22.16
CA SER A 711 1.34 20.77 23.48
C SER A 711 2.09 19.77 24.37
N TYR A 712 2.73 18.75 23.79
CA TYR A 712 3.48 17.74 24.52
C TYR A 712 4.85 18.28 24.98
N ILE A 713 5.49 19.10 24.15
CA ILE A 713 6.72 19.83 24.51
C ILE A 713 6.46 20.75 25.70
N VAL A 714 5.41 21.59 25.64
CA VAL A 714 5.04 22.47 26.77
C VAL A 714 4.69 21.68 28.03
N ASN A 715 3.92 20.59 27.91
CA ASN A 715 3.60 19.73 29.06
C ASN A 715 4.84 19.03 29.66
N ALA A 716 5.83 18.67 28.84
CA ALA A 716 7.08 18.07 29.28
C ALA A 716 8.01 19.08 29.98
N LEU A 717 8.11 20.30 29.44
CA LEU A 717 8.88 21.40 30.04
C LEU A 717 8.31 21.82 31.41
N ASN A 718 6.99 21.80 31.57
CA ASN A 718 6.30 22.19 32.81
C ASN A 718 6.20 21.05 33.85
N THR A 719 6.96 19.96 33.68
CA THR A 719 7.01 18.89 34.69
C THR A 719 7.78 19.32 35.94
N PRO A 720 7.45 18.78 37.14
CA PRO A 720 8.19 19.09 38.36
C PRO A 720 9.71 18.80 38.27
N ASP A 721 10.11 17.79 37.49
CA ASP A 721 11.51 17.40 37.31
C ASP A 721 12.29 18.33 36.36
N VAL A 722 11.57 19.14 35.56
CA VAL A 722 12.14 20.16 34.65
C VAL A 722 12.04 21.56 35.23
N GLY A 723 10.93 21.90 35.90
CA GLY A 723 10.70 23.19 36.54
C GLY A 723 10.52 24.36 35.56
N GLY A 724 10.02 24.10 34.36
CA GLY A 724 9.72 25.15 33.38
C GLY A 724 8.41 25.88 33.67
N ASP A 725 8.30 27.11 33.14
CA ASP A 725 7.08 27.91 33.10
C ASP A 725 6.85 28.39 31.66
N PHE A 726 6.36 27.45 30.84
CA PHE A 726 6.15 27.63 29.40
C PHE A 726 4.68 27.51 29.03
N SER A 727 4.32 28.12 27.91
CA SER A 727 2.95 28.13 27.39
C SER A 727 2.95 28.03 25.87
N LEU A 728 1.82 27.61 25.30
CA LEU A 728 1.60 27.64 23.85
C LEU A 728 1.70 29.05 23.25
N GLY A 729 1.60 30.11 24.06
CA GLY A 729 1.80 31.51 23.64
C GLY A 729 3.27 31.90 23.40
N GLN A 730 4.24 31.08 23.81
CA GLN A 730 5.67 31.26 23.51
C GLN A 730 6.12 30.45 22.28
N VAL A 731 5.23 29.63 21.71
CA VAL A 731 5.53 28.79 20.55
C VAL A 731 5.40 29.62 19.27
N SER A 732 6.40 29.54 18.41
CA SER A 732 6.44 30.23 17.11
C SER A 732 7.01 29.32 16.03
N TYR A 733 6.87 29.69 14.75
CA TYR A 733 7.43 28.89 13.65
C TYR A 733 8.94 29.13 13.51
N TYR A 734 9.71 28.04 13.45
CA TYR A 734 11.17 28.08 13.32
C TYR A 734 11.61 28.25 11.86
N MET A 735 10.95 27.52 10.96
CA MET A 735 11.09 27.67 9.50
C MET A 735 9.86 28.39 8.93
N ASP A 736 9.84 28.67 7.63
CA ASP A 736 8.58 28.96 6.95
C ASP A 736 7.65 27.74 7.05
N LYS A 737 6.33 27.97 7.08
CA LYS A 737 5.32 26.90 7.11
C LYS A 737 5.37 25.97 5.90
N SER A 738 5.93 26.42 4.77
CA SER A 738 6.12 25.56 3.60
C SER A 738 7.29 24.58 3.74
N PHE A 739 8.12 24.70 4.78
CA PHE A 739 9.22 23.77 5.06
C PHE A 739 8.78 22.76 6.14
N THR A 740 8.56 21.53 5.71
CA THR A 740 7.86 20.48 6.46
C THR A 740 8.68 19.21 6.64
N THR A 741 8.11 18.21 7.31
CA THR A 741 8.63 16.83 7.35
C THR A 741 8.95 16.27 5.95
N ASN A 742 8.06 16.43 4.96
CA ASN A 742 8.37 16.06 3.56
C ASN A 742 9.53 16.87 2.91
N SER A 743 9.94 18.02 3.46
CA SER A 743 10.89 18.95 2.82
C SER A 743 12.37 18.69 3.12
N TYR A 744 12.71 18.13 4.30
CA TYR A 744 14.11 18.14 4.75
C TYR A 744 14.98 17.08 4.04
N LEU A 745 14.45 15.90 3.70
CA LEU A 745 15.20 14.93 2.89
C LEU A 745 15.49 15.42 1.46
N PRO A 746 14.52 15.99 0.70
CA PRO A 746 14.78 16.68 -0.57
C PRO A 746 15.83 17.79 -0.48
N ALA A 747 15.83 18.59 0.59
CA ALA A 747 16.83 19.63 0.79
C ALA A 747 18.23 19.04 1.06
N TYR A 748 18.32 17.98 1.86
CA TYR A 748 19.57 17.29 2.16
C TYR A 748 20.15 16.54 0.95
N ALA A 749 19.30 15.86 0.17
CA ALA A 749 19.69 15.17 -1.06
C ALA A 749 20.39 16.11 -2.05
N LYS A 750 19.84 17.32 -2.24
CA LYS A 750 20.35 18.35 -3.15
C LYS A 750 21.75 18.88 -2.78
N ILE A 751 22.22 18.65 -1.56
CA ILE A 751 23.56 19.08 -1.10
C ILE A 751 24.52 17.91 -0.82
N ALA A 752 24.02 16.78 -0.31
CA ALA A 752 24.84 15.67 0.16
C ALA A 752 24.90 14.48 -0.83
N TRP A 753 23.91 14.33 -1.71
CA TRP A 753 23.73 13.15 -2.58
C TRP A 753 23.91 13.48 -4.06
N GLN A 754 24.87 14.36 -4.37
CA GLN A 754 25.16 14.78 -5.75
C GLN A 754 26.25 13.94 -6.45
N ALA A 755 26.76 12.90 -5.78
CA ALA A 755 27.55 11.86 -6.43
C ALA A 755 26.69 11.05 -7.41
N ASP A 756 27.30 10.59 -8.51
CA ASP A 756 26.70 9.76 -9.58
C ASP A 756 25.46 10.32 -10.32
N VAL A 757 24.89 11.45 -9.89
CA VAL A 757 23.73 12.11 -10.53
C VAL A 757 24.00 12.39 -12.02
N PRO A 758 23.08 12.03 -12.95
CA PRO A 758 21.76 11.41 -12.75
C PRO A 758 21.74 9.86 -12.79
N ASN A 759 22.89 9.20 -12.93
CA ASN A 759 23.02 7.76 -13.16
C ASN A 759 23.19 6.96 -11.87
N CYS A 760 22.27 7.14 -10.91
CA CYS A 760 22.40 6.60 -9.56
C CYS A 760 22.50 5.05 -9.52
N PRO A 761 23.42 4.47 -8.70
CA PRO A 761 23.53 3.03 -8.53
C PRO A 761 22.33 2.48 -7.71
N VAL A 762 21.54 1.58 -8.30
CA VAL A 762 20.34 1.01 -7.66
C VAL A 762 20.73 -0.17 -6.75
N GLY A 763 20.25 -0.14 -5.51
CA GLY A 763 20.46 -1.23 -4.54
C GLY A 763 19.62 -2.49 -4.81
N LYS A 764 19.91 -3.57 -4.06
CA LYS A 764 19.15 -4.83 -4.13
C LYS A 764 17.75 -4.75 -3.46
N GLY A 765 17.43 -3.66 -2.77
CA GLY A 765 16.20 -3.45 -2.01
C GLY A 765 16.44 -3.29 -0.50
N ILE A 766 15.39 -3.48 0.28
CA ILE A 766 15.41 -3.46 1.75
C ILE A 766 15.80 -4.83 2.32
N GLY A 767 16.43 -4.86 3.49
CA GLY A 767 16.79 -6.09 4.23
C GLY A 767 17.92 -6.93 3.63
N THR A 768 18.41 -6.63 2.42
CA THR A 768 19.53 -7.34 1.78
C THR A 768 20.88 -6.90 2.33
N SER A 769 21.76 -7.86 2.64
CA SER A 769 23.18 -7.64 2.92
C SER A 769 24.09 -7.75 1.68
#